data_AF-A0A959FL41-F1
#
_entry.id   AF-A0A959FL41-F1
#
_cell.length_a   1.000
_cell.length_b   1.000
_cell.length_c   1.000
_cell.angle_alpha   90.00
_cell.angle_beta   90.00
_cell.angle_gamma   90.00
#
_symmetry.space_group_name_H-M   'P 1'
#
loop_
_entity.id
_entity.type
_entity.pdbx_description
1 polymer ?
#
loop_
_entity_poly.entity_id
_entity_poly.type
_entity_poly.pdbx_seq_one_letter_code
_entity_poly.pdbx_strand_id
1 'polypeptide(L)'
;MNRTLTRSTIFALLLLALCSPLHSQSIWPGDINNNGRVNGVDWLYWGLGNQQTGPVRPGASLSWEAQPMGSPWGNQFPTGNNYAYADVDGNGVINMSDAQGIATNFGLSHGLGVPDNYPTAAANAPAITLERGEPTAMPEEIAKVGFALGSADRPLENLYGLTFVLEYPPKALLNEGLYFATEQGLFMGQDGNAPRVFIRNDSLAGRAEITITRTNQVPESGYGEVGKFFLRFSDLSSPTLPDTLTFAITKVMAIDAQMNTIPLQKSSMFFLLGDGNSGNNPILGPCPPTVAPVCGSNGVTYLNSCYAEAAGIFDYTPGTCFGPCVDPGLINAAAVCPAIYDPVCGCNGITYANECEAEAAGVTSTSPGPCAASSCYDPQYVLSSAATTLDPVTGIITADIPSTYDPVCGCNGVTYNNAYQAQASGITSYTPGTCESACIDATAINPDATCLSSYNPVCGCNEVTYANACRAEAAGVTSYTSGPCGGNSPWCATAIPIYCGDFLAAETTIGAGNNLLSYPGCSNTLFQGPDRIYMLNKTTAGDLQIGLEILTPGLDLDLFLLADNCSQVTCLRSSTTSNSSTNNEGILLPDAPIGTYYIVVDGQYASSAGNFRLEVSCGYLYCGDAVALSCGQPYSGSNANGSDDVSLYGCDGNIYNVENNGPEVVHTFTTTEA
;
A
#
# COMPACT_ATOMS: atom_id res chain seq x y z
N MET A 1 -81.48 64.31 11.67
CA MET A 1 -81.80 64.21 10.23
C MET A 1 -80.52 64.44 9.45
N ASN A 2 -79.96 63.36 8.89
CA ASN A 2 -78.63 63.35 8.30
C ASN A 2 -78.59 64.08 6.96
N ARG A 3 -77.53 64.89 6.80
CA ARG A 3 -77.15 65.64 5.61
C ARG A 3 -76.58 64.71 4.54
N THR A 4 -77.01 64.90 3.30
CA THR A 4 -76.51 64.27 2.07
C THR A 4 -75.66 65.25 1.26
N LEU A 5 -74.85 64.67 0.35
CA LEU A 5 -73.84 65.22 -0.57
C LEU A 5 -72.46 65.45 0.07
N THR A 6 -71.36 64.86 -0.40
CA THR A 6 -70.90 64.50 -1.76
C THR A 6 -69.80 63.40 -1.70
N ARG A 7 -69.57 62.63 -2.78
CA ARG A 7 -68.22 62.17 -3.24
C ARG A 7 -68.33 61.22 -4.45
N SER A 8 -68.46 61.80 -5.64
CA SER A 8 -68.08 61.16 -6.91
C SER A 8 -66.71 61.71 -7.33
N THR A 9 -65.62 61.16 -6.76
CA THR A 9 -64.23 61.35 -7.22
C THR A 9 -63.21 60.50 -6.41
N ILE A 10 -63.59 59.31 -5.91
CA ILE A 10 -62.67 58.44 -5.13
C ILE A 10 -62.60 57.00 -5.66
N PHE A 11 -63.36 56.64 -6.70
CA PHE A 11 -63.41 55.24 -7.17
C PHE A 11 -62.44 54.89 -8.31
N ALA A 12 -61.67 55.85 -8.82
CA ALA A 12 -60.68 55.62 -9.91
C ALA A 12 -59.21 55.66 -9.45
N LEU A 13 -58.94 55.87 -8.15
CA LEU A 13 -57.57 55.85 -7.58
C LEU A 13 -57.33 54.69 -6.60
N LEU A 14 -58.32 53.82 -6.36
CA LEU A 14 -58.19 52.69 -5.42
C LEU A 14 -57.99 51.32 -6.10
N LEU A 15 -57.90 51.27 -7.44
CA LEU A 15 -57.64 50.06 -8.22
C LEU A 15 -56.22 49.98 -8.82
N LEU A 16 -55.31 50.82 -8.31
CA LEU A 16 -53.88 50.88 -8.69
C LEU A 16 -52.93 50.60 -7.51
N ALA A 17 -53.45 50.00 -6.43
CA ALA A 17 -52.68 49.68 -5.21
C ALA A 17 -52.82 48.22 -4.75
N LEU A 18 -53.01 47.29 -5.69
CA LEU A 18 -52.94 45.84 -5.48
C LEU A 18 -52.05 45.18 -6.55
N CYS A 19 -50.94 45.83 -6.89
CA CYS A 19 -49.80 45.14 -7.49
C CYS A 19 -48.65 45.33 -6.50
N SER A 20 -48.67 44.55 -5.42
CA SER A 20 -47.42 44.22 -4.74
C SER A 20 -46.50 43.67 -5.83
N PRO A 21 -45.26 44.16 -6.02
CA PRO A 21 -44.32 43.38 -6.81
C PRO A 21 -44.30 41.99 -6.19
N LEU A 22 -44.64 40.96 -6.96
CA LEU A 22 -44.17 39.62 -6.67
C LEU A 22 -42.68 39.82 -6.38
N HIS A 23 -42.27 39.65 -5.13
CA HIS A 23 -40.85 39.54 -4.85
C HIS A 23 -40.44 38.30 -5.64
N SER A 24 -39.74 38.52 -6.75
CA SER A 24 -39.06 37.44 -7.46
C SER A 24 -38.29 36.68 -6.39
N GLN A 25 -38.60 35.40 -6.18
CA GLN A 25 -37.78 34.58 -5.31
C GLN A 25 -36.37 34.57 -5.90
N SER A 26 -35.40 34.97 -5.08
CA SER A 26 -34.01 35.05 -5.48
C SER A 26 -33.29 33.78 -5.05
N ILE A 27 -32.53 33.20 -5.96
CA ILE A 27 -31.65 32.07 -5.71
C ILE A 27 -30.25 32.62 -5.48
N TRP A 28 -29.60 32.16 -4.42
CA TRP A 28 -28.16 32.32 -4.22
C TRP A 28 -27.51 30.97 -4.49
N PRO A 29 -26.58 30.87 -5.47
CA PRO A 29 -26.06 29.58 -5.89
C PRO A 29 -25.40 28.81 -4.73
N GLY A 30 -26.01 27.69 -4.34
CA GLY A 30 -25.54 26.82 -3.24
C GLY A 30 -26.38 26.87 -1.97
N ASP A 31 -27.20 27.90 -1.75
CA ASP A 31 -28.10 28.03 -0.58
C ASP A 31 -29.46 27.40 -0.91
N ILE A 32 -29.51 26.07 -0.85
CA ILE A 32 -30.62 25.26 -1.36
C ILE A 32 -31.83 25.32 -0.42
N ASN A 33 -31.56 25.25 0.88
CA ASN A 33 -32.61 25.38 1.89
C ASN A 33 -33.05 26.84 2.10
N ASN A 34 -32.41 27.78 1.38
CA ASN A 34 -32.71 29.22 1.36
C ASN A 34 -32.72 29.82 2.76
N ASN A 35 -31.80 29.36 3.61
CA ASN A 35 -31.63 29.84 4.97
C ASN A 35 -30.64 31.02 5.03
N GLY A 36 -30.00 31.40 3.93
CA GLY A 36 -29.03 32.51 3.89
C GLY A 36 -27.58 32.08 4.08
N ARG A 37 -27.26 30.78 4.10
CA ARG A 37 -25.90 30.25 4.28
C ARG A 37 -25.72 28.95 3.52
N VAL A 38 -24.62 28.85 2.77
CA VAL A 38 -24.21 27.60 2.12
C VAL A 38 -23.42 26.73 3.08
N ASN A 39 -23.91 25.53 3.40
CA ASN A 39 -23.23 24.57 4.27
C ASN A 39 -23.57 23.10 3.95
N GLY A 40 -23.25 22.18 4.88
CA GLY A 40 -23.49 20.74 4.70
C GLY A 40 -24.98 20.35 4.69
N VAL A 41 -25.88 21.19 5.23
CA VAL A 41 -27.33 20.97 5.14
C VAL A 41 -27.79 21.13 3.69
N ASP A 42 -27.26 22.09 2.94
CA ASP A 42 -27.58 22.23 1.51
C ASP A 42 -27.18 21.00 0.69
N TRP A 43 -26.05 20.36 1.04
CA TRP A 43 -25.64 19.09 0.45
C TRP A 43 -26.64 17.95 0.71
N LEU A 44 -27.32 17.94 1.86
CA LEU A 44 -28.40 16.99 2.12
C LEU A 44 -29.61 17.23 1.20
N TYR A 45 -29.98 18.50 1.00
CA TYR A 45 -31.03 18.87 0.05
C TYR A 45 -30.64 18.48 -1.38
N TRP A 46 -29.40 18.75 -1.80
CA TRP A 46 -28.90 18.33 -3.11
C TRP A 46 -29.02 16.81 -3.30
N GLY A 47 -28.57 16.01 -2.32
CA GLY A 47 -28.67 14.56 -2.41
C GLY A 47 -30.11 14.07 -2.60
N LEU A 48 -31.08 14.72 -1.95
CA LEU A 48 -32.50 14.37 -2.08
C LEU A 48 -33.07 14.81 -3.45
N GLY A 49 -32.66 15.97 -3.95
CA GLY A 49 -33.09 16.51 -5.23
C GLY A 49 -32.37 15.97 -6.45
N ASN A 50 -31.27 15.23 -6.28
CA ASN A 50 -30.45 14.72 -7.37
C ASN A 50 -31.29 13.95 -8.41
N GLN A 51 -30.96 14.07 -9.69
CA GLN A 51 -31.69 13.50 -10.84
C GLN A 51 -33.06 14.11 -11.15
N GLN A 52 -33.57 15.06 -10.35
CA GLN A 52 -34.78 15.80 -10.73
C GLN A 52 -34.47 16.76 -11.89
N THR A 53 -35.48 16.99 -12.73
CA THR A 53 -35.41 17.89 -13.88
C THR A 53 -36.51 18.93 -13.85
N GLY A 54 -36.26 20.11 -14.41
CA GLY A 54 -37.27 21.15 -14.56
C GLY A 54 -36.86 22.25 -15.54
N PRO A 55 -37.55 23.40 -15.50
CA PRO A 55 -37.20 24.55 -16.34
C PRO A 55 -35.75 25.03 -16.14
N VAL A 56 -35.05 25.25 -17.26
CA VAL A 56 -33.74 25.90 -17.30
C VAL A 56 -33.87 27.36 -16.86
N ARG A 57 -32.83 27.90 -16.20
CA ARG A 57 -32.69 29.34 -15.90
C ARG A 57 -31.63 29.96 -16.83
N PRO A 58 -32.02 30.56 -17.98
CA PRO A 58 -31.06 31.15 -18.91
C PRO A 58 -30.24 32.27 -18.26
N GLY A 59 -28.91 32.18 -18.35
CA GLY A 59 -28.00 33.15 -17.76
C GLY A 59 -27.71 32.93 -16.27
N ALA A 60 -28.12 31.80 -15.70
CA ALA A 60 -27.64 31.38 -14.38
C ALA A 60 -26.11 31.25 -14.37
N SER A 61 -25.51 31.56 -13.23
CA SER A 61 -24.07 31.46 -13.01
C SER A 61 -23.77 30.96 -11.61
N LEU A 62 -22.53 30.55 -11.36
CA LEU A 62 -22.07 30.16 -10.02
C LEU A 62 -21.59 31.35 -9.17
N SER A 63 -21.62 32.57 -9.72
CA SER A 63 -21.19 33.77 -8.98
C SER A 63 -22.10 34.02 -7.77
N TRP A 64 -21.48 34.39 -6.64
CA TRP A 64 -22.17 34.66 -5.38
C TRP A 64 -22.94 36.00 -5.43
N GLU A 65 -24.07 35.98 -6.12
CA GLU A 65 -25.02 37.09 -6.23
C GLU A 65 -26.46 36.57 -6.32
N ALA A 66 -27.41 37.40 -5.92
CA ALA A 66 -28.83 37.07 -6.01
C ALA A 66 -29.27 36.98 -7.47
N GLN A 67 -29.78 35.81 -7.87
CA GLN A 67 -30.28 35.55 -9.22
C GLN A 67 -31.79 35.32 -9.20
N PRO A 68 -32.54 35.70 -10.26
CA PRO A 68 -33.94 35.36 -10.34
C PRO A 68 -34.13 33.84 -10.45
N MET A 69 -35.10 33.29 -9.72
CA MET A 69 -35.50 31.88 -9.85
C MET A 69 -36.06 31.54 -11.24
N GLY A 70 -36.56 32.53 -11.98
CA GLY A 70 -37.25 32.29 -13.25
C GLY A 70 -38.57 31.55 -13.04
N SER A 71 -38.84 30.53 -13.84
CA SER A 71 -40.05 29.71 -13.71
C SER A 71 -39.84 28.64 -12.63
N PRO A 72 -40.63 28.61 -11.54
CA PRO A 72 -40.49 27.60 -10.51
C PRO A 72 -40.71 26.20 -11.10
N TRP A 73 -39.99 25.21 -10.59
CA TRP A 73 -40.19 23.82 -10.98
C TRP A 73 -41.54 23.32 -10.45
N GLY A 74 -42.15 22.34 -11.13
CA GLY A 74 -43.42 21.75 -10.70
C GLY A 74 -43.34 20.97 -9.39
N ASN A 75 -42.14 20.54 -9.01
CA ASN A 75 -41.86 19.78 -7.81
C ASN A 75 -41.15 20.66 -6.75
N GLN A 76 -41.27 20.27 -5.49
CA GLN A 76 -40.65 20.93 -4.35
C GLN A 76 -40.17 19.90 -3.32
N PHE A 77 -39.20 20.29 -2.51
CA PHE A 77 -38.78 19.54 -1.34
C PHE A 77 -39.92 19.38 -0.32
N PRO A 78 -39.90 18.34 0.54
CA PRO A 78 -40.89 18.16 1.60
C PRO A 78 -41.03 19.36 2.54
N THR A 79 -39.97 20.16 2.71
CA THR A 79 -39.97 21.40 3.50
C THR A 79 -40.66 22.58 2.82
N GLY A 80 -41.02 22.45 1.53
CA GLY A 80 -41.72 23.46 0.74
C GLY A 80 -40.82 24.27 -0.20
N ASN A 81 -39.50 24.12 -0.11
CA ASN A 81 -38.55 24.79 -1.01
C ASN A 81 -38.66 24.22 -2.43
N ASN A 82 -38.63 25.07 -3.45
CA ASN A 82 -38.69 24.63 -4.84
C ASN A 82 -37.39 23.90 -5.25
N TYR A 83 -37.46 22.84 -6.08
CA TYR A 83 -36.24 22.15 -6.54
C TYR A 83 -35.31 23.05 -7.37
N ALA A 84 -35.80 24.16 -7.93
CA ALA A 84 -34.95 25.13 -8.63
C ALA A 84 -33.79 25.67 -7.77
N TYR A 85 -33.92 25.68 -6.43
CA TYR A 85 -32.81 26.08 -5.54
C TYR A 85 -31.63 25.11 -5.60
N ALA A 86 -31.87 23.83 -5.90
CA ALA A 86 -30.86 22.79 -6.00
C ALA A 86 -30.25 22.66 -7.41
N ASP A 87 -30.83 23.30 -8.42
CA ASP A 87 -30.27 23.49 -9.77
C ASP A 87 -29.41 24.77 -9.76
N VAL A 88 -28.25 24.62 -9.13
CA VAL A 88 -27.31 25.68 -8.77
C VAL A 88 -26.72 26.33 -10.02
N ASP A 89 -26.37 25.54 -11.04
CA ASP A 89 -25.87 26.07 -12.32
C ASP A 89 -27.01 26.50 -13.27
N GLY A 90 -28.27 26.14 -12.94
CA GLY A 90 -29.47 26.54 -13.66
C GLY A 90 -29.68 25.82 -14.99
N ASN A 91 -29.02 24.68 -15.22
CA ASN A 91 -29.06 23.92 -16.46
C ASN A 91 -30.37 23.10 -16.63
N GLY A 92 -31.24 23.07 -15.62
CA GLY A 92 -32.52 22.35 -15.64
C GLY A 92 -32.47 20.91 -15.12
N VAL A 93 -31.34 20.44 -14.59
CA VAL A 93 -31.18 19.10 -14.01
C VAL A 93 -30.25 19.11 -12.79
N ILE A 94 -30.72 18.59 -11.67
CA ILE A 94 -29.91 18.50 -10.45
C ILE A 94 -28.94 17.33 -10.57
N ASN A 95 -27.64 17.59 -10.62
CA ASN A 95 -26.58 16.59 -10.72
C ASN A 95 -25.27 17.03 -10.04
N MET A 96 -24.16 16.35 -10.34
CA MET A 96 -22.85 16.66 -9.73
C MET A 96 -22.31 18.05 -10.05
N SER A 97 -22.71 18.67 -11.18
CA SER A 97 -22.35 20.06 -11.50
C SER A 97 -22.91 21.03 -10.46
N ASP A 98 -24.11 20.78 -9.95
CA ASP A 98 -24.71 21.58 -8.90
C ASP A 98 -24.00 21.42 -7.57
N ALA A 99 -23.61 20.17 -7.25
CA ALA A 99 -22.82 19.85 -6.07
C ALA A 99 -21.50 20.64 -6.05
N GLN A 100 -20.84 20.76 -7.21
CA GLN A 100 -19.65 21.59 -7.38
C GLN A 100 -19.94 23.08 -7.17
N GLY A 101 -21.12 23.55 -7.57
CA GLY A 101 -21.60 24.90 -7.27
C GLY A 101 -21.74 25.17 -5.77
N ILE A 102 -22.31 24.22 -5.02
CA ILE A 102 -22.39 24.29 -3.55
C ILE A 102 -20.98 24.34 -2.94
N ALA A 103 -20.07 23.49 -3.41
CA ALA A 103 -18.68 23.47 -2.96
C ALA A 103 -17.95 24.80 -3.21
N THR A 104 -18.22 25.44 -4.35
CA THR A 104 -17.62 26.72 -4.76
C THR A 104 -18.02 27.85 -3.81
N ASN A 105 -19.29 27.90 -3.41
CA ASN A 105 -19.83 28.96 -2.55
C ASN A 105 -19.92 28.55 -1.07
N PHE A 106 -19.30 27.43 -0.68
CA PHE A 106 -19.41 26.89 0.66
C PHE A 106 -18.93 27.89 1.73
N GLY A 107 -19.75 28.08 2.77
CA GLY A 107 -19.47 29.00 3.88
C GLY A 107 -19.87 30.46 3.61
N LEU A 108 -20.23 30.83 2.38
CA LEU A 108 -20.76 32.16 2.08
C LEU A 108 -22.16 32.33 2.68
N SER A 109 -22.53 33.59 2.96
CA SER A 109 -23.81 33.93 3.56
C SER A 109 -24.36 35.25 3.02
N HIS A 110 -25.68 35.40 3.06
CA HIS A 110 -26.40 36.61 2.65
C HIS A 110 -27.59 36.86 3.59
N GLY A 111 -28.02 38.12 3.66
CA GLY A 111 -29.12 38.53 4.54
C GLY A 111 -28.81 38.32 6.03
N LEU A 112 -29.86 38.12 6.83
CA LEU A 112 -29.74 37.91 8.28
C LEU A 112 -29.50 36.44 8.66
N GLY A 113 -29.64 35.50 7.73
CA GLY A 113 -29.50 34.07 7.96
C GLY A 113 -30.55 33.48 8.93
N VAL A 114 -31.03 32.28 8.65
CA VAL A 114 -31.80 31.44 9.59
C VAL A 114 -30.90 30.27 9.96
N PRO A 115 -30.47 30.13 11.22
CA PRO A 115 -29.60 29.03 11.62
C PRO A 115 -30.27 27.67 11.42
N ASP A 116 -29.49 26.67 10.97
CA ASP A 116 -29.96 25.29 10.93
C ASP A 116 -30.23 24.75 12.34
N ASN A 117 -31.36 24.06 12.49
CA ASN A 117 -31.77 23.48 13.75
C ASN A 117 -31.22 22.06 13.91
N TYR A 118 -30.01 21.93 14.41
CA TYR A 118 -29.39 20.63 14.71
C TYR A 118 -30.10 19.94 15.89
N PRO A 119 -30.69 18.74 15.70
CA PRO A 119 -31.46 18.07 16.75
C PRO A 119 -30.59 17.65 17.94
N THR A 120 -31.13 17.80 19.15
CA THR A 120 -30.54 17.23 20.36
C THR A 120 -31.04 15.80 20.54
N ALA A 121 -30.12 14.84 20.65
CA ALA A 121 -30.47 13.44 20.83
C ALA A 121 -30.67 13.08 22.31
N ALA A 122 -31.73 12.31 22.61
CA ALA A 122 -31.94 11.71 23.92
C ALA A 122 -30.98 10.54 24.14
N ALA A 123 -30.63 10.22 25.39
CA ALA A 123 -29.62 9.21 25.74
C ALA A 123 -29.88 7.79 25.17
N ASN A 124 -31.12 7.50 24.77
CA ASN A 124 -31.53 6.24 24.15
C ASN A 124 -31.54 6.27 22.61
N ALA A 125 -31.19 7.38 21.97
CA ALA A 125 -31.10 7.49 20.52
C ALA A 125 -29.95 6.63 19.95
N PRO A 126 -29.98 6.29 18.65
CA PRO A 126 -28.83 5.72 17.94
C PRO A 126 -27.60 6.63 18.05
N ALA A 127 -26.40 6.05 18.01
CA ALA A 127 -25.15 6.77 18.21
C ALA A 127 -24.27 6.74 16.96
N ILE A 128 -23.42 7.76 16.84
CA ILE A 128 -22.24 7.70 15.98
C ILE A 128 -21.11 7.04 16.79
N THR A 129 -20.44 6.06 16.18
CA THR A 129 -19.26 5.43 16.76
C THR A 129 -18.06 5.74 15.87
N LEU A 130 -16.97 6.19 16.52
CA LEU A 130 -15.66 6.39 15.91
C LEU A 130 -14.73 5.31 16.47
N GLU A 131 -14.28 4.39 15.63
CA GLU A 131 -13.42 3.27 16.02
C GLU A 131 -12.03 3.49 15.43
N ARG A 132 -11.02 3.70 16.28
CA ARG A 132 -9.61 3.83 15.86
C ARG A 132 -8.84 2.56 16.16
N GLY A 133 -7.85 2.24 15.33
CA GLY A 133 -6.88 1.18 15.60
C GLY A 133 -5.86 1.62 16.65
N GLU A 134 -4.99 2.57 16.29
CA GLU A 134 -3.90 3.03 17.14
C GLU A 134 -4.20 4.38 17.82
N PRO A 135 -3.73 4.59 19.07
CA PRO A 135 -4.09 5.78 19.83
C PRO A 135 -3.16 6.99 19.63
N THR A 136 -2.09 6.85 18.85
CA THR A 136 -1.03 7.84 18.68
C THR A 136 -1.16 8.55 17.34
N ALA A 137 -0.95 9.86 17.31
CA ALA A 137 -0.83 10.65 16.09
C ALA A 137 0.65 10.89 15.80
N MET A 138 1.13 10.41 14.66
CA MET A 138 2.44 10.75 14.12
C MET A 138 2.29 11.75 12.97
N PRO A 139 3.23 12.70 12.80
CA PRO A 139 3.26 13.58 11.63
C PRO A 139 3.21 12.75 10.34
N GLU A 140 2.41 13.20 9.37
CA GLU A 140 2.27 12.61 8.04
C GLU A 140 1.75 11.16 7.94
N GLU A 141 1.59 10.46 9.07
CA GLU A 141 0.87 9.20 9.15
C GLU A 141 -0.63 9.42 8.91
N ILE A 142 -1.24 8.46 8.22
CA ILE A 142 -2.68 8.45 8.00
C ILE A 142 -3.35 7.57 9.06
N ALA A 143 -3.94 8.19 10.07
CA ALA A 143 -4.77 7.47 11.03
C ALA A 143 -6.09 7.05 10.40
N LYS A 144 -6.39 5.75 10.46
CA LYS A 144 -7.64 5.14 9.97
C LYS A 144 -8.65 5.07 11.10
N VAL A 145 -9.83 5.65 10.90
CA VAL A 145 -10.91 5.71 11.88
C VAL A 145 -12.19 5.19 11.24
N GLY A 146 -12.66 4.02 11.67
CA GLY A 146 -13.98 3.48 11.32
C GLY A 146 -15.09 4.40 11.79
N PHE A 147 -16.09 4.61 10.93
CA PHE A 147 -17.27 5.42 11.18
C PHE A 147 -18.52 4.55 11.06
N ALA A 148 -19.22 4.36 12.16
CA ALA A 148 -20.41 3.53 12.23
C ALA A 148 -21.61 4.30 12.80
N LEU A 149 -22.80 3.88 12.37
CA LEU A 149 -24.08 4.45 12.80
C LEU A 149 -24.96 3.38 13.44
N GLY A 150 -25.49 3.69 14.62
CA GLY A 150 -26.44 2.83 15.32
C GLY A 150 -25.83 1.57 15.90
N SER A 151 -26.70 0.71 16.43
CA SER A 151 -26.33 -0.63 16.90
C SER A 151 -27.51 -1.59 16.73
N ALA A 152 -27.30 -2.88 16.97
CA ALA A 152 -28.37 -3.88 16.90
C ALA A 152 -29.59 -3.53 17.77
N ASP A 153 -29.35 -2.95 18.94
CA ASP A 153 -30.42 -2.54 19.86
C ASP A 153 -31.07 -1.20 19.49
N ARG A 154 -30.39 -0.40 18.66
CA ARG A 154 -30.77 0.98 18.31
C ARG A 154 -30.45 1.25 16.83
N PRO A 155 -31.13 0.58 15.89
CA PRO A 155 -30.96 0.83 14.46
C PRO A 155 -31.52 2.21 14.07
N LEU A 156 -31.04 2.73 12.94
CA LEU A 156 -31.59 3.90 12.28
C LEU A 156 -32.69 3.45 11.33
N GLU A 157 -33.75 4.24 11.24
CA GLU A 157 -34.90 3.97 10.36
C GLU A 157 -34.95 5.01 9.24
N ASN A 158 -35.05 4.54 7.99
CA ASN A 158 -35.19 5.35 6.78
C ASN A 158 -34.13 6.46 6.65
N LEU A 159 -32.88 6.20 7.03
CA LEU A 159 -31.78 7.16 6.87
C LEU A 159 -31.55 7.44 5.39
N TYR A 160 -31.57 8.71 5.00
CA TYR A 160 -31.23 9.15 3.66
C TYR A 160 -29.83 9.76 3.58
N GLY A 161 -29.48 10.56 4.58
CA GLY A 161 -28.18 11.22 4.66
C GLY A 161 -27.96 11.87 6.02
N LEU A 162 -26.71 12.24 6.28
CA LEU A 162 -26.31 12.99 7.45
C LEU A 162 -25.22 14.00 7.11
N THR A 163 -25.25 15.13 7.81
CA THR A 163 -24.16 16.10 7.85
C THR A 163 -23.74 16.33 9.29
N PHE A 164 -22.45 16.53 9.51
CA PHE A 164 -21.91 16.79 10.83
C PHE A 164 -20.64 17.62 10.80
N VAL A 165 -20.36 18.25 11.94
CA VAL A 165 -19.17 19.08 12.15
C VAL A 165 -18.23 18.33 13.08
N LEU A 166 -17.02 18.06 12.58
CA LEU A 166 -15.91 17.53 13.35
C LEU A 166 -15.00 18.70 13.76
N GLU A 167 -14.90 18.95 15.06
CA GLU A 167 -13.95 19.90 15.62
C GLU A 167 -12.74 19.17 16.18
N TYR A 168 -11.57 19.74 15.97
CA TYR A 168 -10.28 19.21 16.39
C TYR A 168 -9.30 20.38 16.61
N PRO A 169 -8.11 20.15 17.20
CA PRO A 169 -7.19 21.24 17.45
C PRO A 169 -6.78 21.93 16.12
N PRO A 170 -6.82 23.27 16.05
CA PRO A 170 -6.36 24.02 14.89
C PRO A 170 -4.97 23.57 14.46
N LYS A 171 -4.80 23.33 13.15
CA LYS A 171 -3.57 22.85 12.52
C LYS A 171 -3.11 21.47 13.01
N ALA A 172 -4.01 20.60 13.47
CA ALA A 172 -3.67 19.20 13.73
C ALA A 172 -3.67 18.34 12.45
N LEU A 173 -4.45 18.72 11.45
CA LEU A 173 -4.51 18.04 10.15
C LEU A 173 -3.98 18.94 9.04
N LEU A 174 -3.48 18.35 7.95
CA LEU A 174 -3.29 19.09 6.70
C LEU A 174 -4.64 19.56 6.15
N ASN A 175 -4.64 20.61 5.30
CA ASN A 175 -5.89 21.08 4.69
C ASN A 175 -6.56 19.99 3.84
N GLU A 176 -5.77 19.25 3.06
CA GLU A 176 -6.19 18.05 2.32
C GLU A 176 -6.04 16.77 3.15
N GLY A 177 -5.87 16.88 4.47
CA GLY A 177 -5.55 15.77 5.37
C GLY A 177 -6.75 15.03 5.93
N LEU A 178 -7.95 15.23 5.38
CA LEU A 178 -9.15 14.54 5.82
C LEU A 178 -9.87 13.96 4.61
N TYR A 179 -9.89 12.63 4.51
CA TYR A 179 -10.65 11.93 3.49
C TYR A 179 -11.51 10.80 4.09
N PHE A 180 -12.50 10.35 3.33
CA PHE A 180 -13.43 9.30 3.75
C PHE A 180 -13.63 8.31 2.61
N ALA A 181 -13.50 7.03 2.91
CA ALA A 181 -13.75 5.95 1.96
C ALA A 181 -14.94 5.09 2.40
N THR A 182 -15.76 4.70 1.44
CA THR A 182 -16.84 3.73 1.59
C THR A 182 -16.47 2.43 0.87
N GLU A 183 -16.85 1.29 1.42
CA GLU A 183 -16.69 -0.02 0.78
C GLU A 183 -18.07 -0.59 0.39
N GLN A 184 -18.13 -1.50 -0.60
CA GLN A 184 -19.39 -2.14 -0.98
C GLN A 184 -19.92 -3.04 0.14
N GLY A 185 -21.24 -3.00 0.38
CA GLY A 185 -21.88 -3.83 1.41
C GLY A 185 -21.89 -3.23 2.83
N LEU A 186 -21.22 -2.09 3.04
CA LEU A 186 -21.34 -1.31 4.26
C LEU A 186 -22.73 -0.66 4.38
N PHE A 187 -23.12 -0.28 5.60
CA PHE A 187 -24.40 0.39 5.86
C PHE A 187 -24.47 1.70 5.06
N MET A 188 -25.65 2.01 4.49
CA MET A 188 -25.88 3.05 3.48
C MET A 188 -25.38 2.74 2.06
N GLY A 189 -24.83 1.56 1.80
CA GLY A 189 -24.38 1.09 0.48
C GLY A 189 -24.74 -0.37 0.17
N GLN A 190 -25.67 -0.97 0.94
CA GLN A 190 -25.99 -2.40 0.85
C GLN A 190 -26.69 -2.78 -0.46
N ASP A 191 -27.40 -1.83 -1.07
CA ASP A 191 -28.15 -2.01 -2.32
C ASP A 191 -27.29 -1.78 -3.57
N GLY A 192 -25.97 -1.66 -3.42
CA GLY A 192 -25.03 -1.36 -4.50
C GLY A 192 -24.97 0.12 -4.88
N ASN A 193 -25.72 0.99 -4.20
CA ASN A 193 -25.65 2.44 -4.38
C ASN A 193 -24.87 3.06 -3.22
N ALA A 194 -23.55 3.19 -3.37
CA ALA A 194 -22.72 3.84 -2.38
C ALA A 194 -23.15 5.31 -2.17
N PRO A 195 -23.12 5.82 -0.92
CA PRO A 195 -23.48 7.21 -0.66
C PRO A 195 -22.42 8.15 -1.24
N ARG A 196 -22.83 9.39 -1.53
CA ARG A 196 -21.90 10.46 -1.89
C ARG A 196 -21.41 11.15 -0.64
N VAL A 197 -20.13 11.51 -0.66
CA VAL A 197 -19.46 12.14 0.48
C VAL A 197 -18.86 13.47 0.06
N PHE A 198 -19.11 14.48 0.86
CA PHE A 198 -18.54 15.81 0.73
C PHE A 198 -17.84 16.19 2.03
N ILE A 199 -16.63 16.74 1.91
CA ILE A 199 -15.81 17.17 3.04
C ILE A 199 -15.34 18.59 2.73
N ARG A 200 -15.66 19.53 3.62
CA ARG A 200 -14.98 20.83 3.68
C ARG A 200 -14.15 20.90 4.95
N ASN A 201 -12.85 20.75 4.78
CA ASN A 201 -11.89 20.85 5.86
C ASN A 201 -11.33 22.29 5.95
N ASP A 202 -11.32 22.86 7.14
CA ASP A 202 -10.59 24.10 7.46
C ASP A 202 -9.61 23.76 8.59
N SER A 203 -8.41 23.34 8.18
CA SER A 203 -7.37 22.95 9.13
C SER A 203 -6.92 24.10 10.02
N LEU A 204 -6.94 25.33 9.52
CA LEU A 204 -6.55 26.51 10.30
C LEU A 204 -7.55 26.82 11.42
N ALA A 205 -8.83 26.54 11.19
CA ALA A 205 -9.87 26.68 12.22
C ALA A 205 -10.01 25.44 13.11
N GLY A 206 -9.45 24.29 12.72
CA GLY A 206 -9.65 23.03 13.43
C GLY A 206 -11.07 22.49 13.27
N ARG A 207 -11.64 22.66 12.07
CA ARG A 207 -13.05 22.36 11.83
C ARG A 207 -13.23 21.75 10.45
N ALA A 208 -13.86 20.59 10.40
CA ALA A 208 -14.35 19.98 9.17
C ALA A 208 -15.87 19.83 9.19
N GLU A 209 -16.52 20.07 8.07
CA GLU A 209 -17.94 19.79 7.86
C GLU A 209 -18.06 18.68 6.81
N ILE A 210 -18.66 17.56 7.22
CA ILE A 210 -18.73 16.33 6.44
C ILE A 210 -20.19 15.98 6.19
N THR A 211 -20.53 15.69 4.94
CA THR A 211 -21.88 15.26 4.53
C THR A 211 -21.80 13.94 3.80
N ILE A 212 -22.60 12.97 4.22
CA ILE A 212 -22.75 11.65 3.61
C ILE A 212 -24.22 11.53 3.23
N THR A 213 -24.54 11.44 1.94
CA THR A 213 -25.93 11.45 1.48
C THR A 213 -26.15 10.50 0.30
N ARG A 214 -27.31 9.86 0.26
CA ARG A 214 -27.72 9.05 -0.87
C ARG A 214 -28.24 9.96 -2.00
N THR A 215 -28.24 9.44 -3.21
CA THR A 215 -28.57 10.22 -4.43
C THR A 215 -29.56 9.52 -5.36
N ASN A 216 -30.10 8.39 -4.91
CA ASN A 216 -31.05 7.53 -5.63
C ASN A 216 -32.48 7.62 -5.09
N GLN A 217 -32.76 8.56 -4.17
CA GLN A 217 -34.09 8.77 -3.56
C GLN A 217 -34.61 7.56 -2.75
N VAL A 218 -33.78 6.56 -2.46
CA VAL A 218 -34.14 5.39 -1.65
C VAL A 218 -33.42 5.47 -0.30
N PRO A 219 -34.13 5.67 0.82
CA PRO A 219 -33.52 5.63 2.16
C PRO A 219 -33.18 4.20 2.58
N GLU A 220 -32.33 4.06 3.60
CA GLU A 220 -31.89 2.77 4.15
C GLU A 220 -32.12 2.70 5.66
N SER A 221 -32.67 1.58 6.16
CA SER A 221 -32.79 1.29 7.59
C SER A 221 -31.74 0.26 7.99
N GLY A 222 -31.15 0.41 9.17
CA GLY A 222 -30.13 -0.52 9.66
C GLY A 222 -29.16 0.12 10.65
N TYR A 223 -28.03 -0.54 10.84
CA TYR A 223 -26.92 -0.09 11.65
C TYR A 223 -25.62 -0.71 11.13
N GLY A 224 -24.48 -0.14 11.54
CA GLY A 224 -23.16 -0.69 11.25
C GLY A 224 -22.20 0.34 10.70
N GLU A 225 -21.04 -0.14 10.27
CA GLU A 225 -20.01 0.67 9.63
C GLU A 225 -20.51 1.22 8.29
N VAL A 226 -20.30 2.51 8.07
CA VAL A 226 -20.65 3.25 6.84
C VAL A 226 -19.40 3.50 5.99
N GLY A 227 -18.23 3.61 6.63
CA GLY A 227 -16.95 3.81 5.97
C GLY A 227 -15.84 4.16 6.96
N LYS A 228 -14.70 4.60 6.44
CA LYS A 228 -13.50 4.94 7.24
C LYS A 228 -13.05 6.36 6.91
N PHE A 229 -12.84 7.15 7.96
CA PHE A 229 -12.05 8.37 7.89
C PHE A 229 -10.57 8.04 7.86
N PHE A 230 -9.84 8.89 7.18
CA PHE A 230 -8.41 8.86 7.13
C PHE A 230 -7.90 10.27 7.42
N LEU A 231 -7.13 10.36 8.49
CA LEU A 231 -6.65 11.61 9.07
C LEU A 231 -5.15 11.69 8.84
N ARG A 232 -4.72 12.58 7.94
CA ARG A 232 -3.32 12.91 7.75
C ARG A 232 -2.98 14.11 8.62
N PHE A 233 -2.20 13.85 9.67
CA PHE A 233 -1.76 14.89 10.58
C PHE A 233 -0.77 15.83 9.88
N SER A 234 -0.89 17.12 10.16
CA SER A 234 0.14 18.09 9.77
C SER A 234 1.33 18.00 10.73
N ASP A 235 2.34 18.88 10.56
CA ASP A 235 3.44 18.98 11.52
C ASP A 235 2.92 19.20 12.95
N LEU A 236 3.10 18.16 13.78
CA LEU A 236 2.65 18.12 15.17
C LEU A 236 3.68 18.73 16.13
N SER A 237 4.82 19.23 15.64
CA SER A 237 5.86 19.91 16.44
C SER A 237 5.47 21.32 16.90
N SER A 238 4.31 21.81 16.44
CA SER A 238 3.81 23.13 16.82
C SER A 238 3.59 23.22 18.34
N PRO A 239 4.25 24.17 19.06
CA PRO A 239 4.09 24.32 20.50
C PRO A 239 2.68 24.79 20.91
N THR A 240 1.79 25.05 19.95
CA THR A 240 0.39 25.41 20.20
C THR A 240 -0.57 24.23 20.21
N LEU A 241 -0.12 23.03 19.81
CA LEU A 241 -0.97 21.83 19.82
C LEU A 241 -0.95 21.16 21.21
N PRO A 242 -2.10 20.64 21.67
CA PRO A 242 -2.18 19.92 22.94
C PRO A 242 -1.67 18.48 22.79
N ASP A 243 -1.04 17.92 23.84
CA ASP A 243 -0.57 16.53 23.91
C ASP A 243 -1.66 15.49 23.60
N THR A 244 -2.93 15.88 23.79
CA THR A 244 -4.10 15.09 23.41
C THR A 244 -4.89 15.83 22.34
N LEU A 245 -4.81 15.34 21.10
CA LEU A 245 -5.61 15.84 19.99
C LEU A 245 -7.03 15.26 20.07
N THR A 246 -7.99 16.03 20.55
CA THR A 246 -9.39 15.59 20.66
C THR A 246 -10.17 15.92 19.39
N PHE A 247 -10.78 14.91 18.77
CA PHE A 247 -11.66 15.04 17.61
C PHE A 247 -13.10 14.79 18.06
N ALA A 248 -13.95 15.80 17.99
CA ALA A 248 -15.32 15.75 18.52
C ALA A 248 -16.35 16.13 17.46
N ILE A 249 -17.40 15.32 17.33
CA ILE A 249 -18.56 15.66 16.52
C ILE A 249 -19.45 16.61 17.34
N THR A 250 -19.45 17.90 17.01
CA THR A 250 -20.14 18.92 17.81
C THR A 250 -21.54 19.24 17.31
N LYS A 251 -21.79 19.05 16.02
CA LYS A 251 -23.10 19.21 15.37
C LYS A 251 -23.37 18.03 14.46
N VAL A 252 -24.61 17.55 14.44
CA VAL A 252 -25.05 16.47 13.56
C VAL A 252 -26.51 16.68 13.17
N MET A 253 -26.81 16.49 11.90
CA MET A 253 -28.17 16.44 11.36
C MET A 253 -28.23 15.24 10.41
N ALA A 254 -28.95 14.20 10.83
CA ALA A 254 -29.35 13.11 9.95
C ALA A 254 -30.80 13.33 9.53
N ILE A 255 -31.16 12.90 8.32
CA ILE A 255 -32.50 13.07 7.75
C ILE A 255 -33.00 11.79 7.10
N ASP A 256 -34.32 11.62 7.06
CA ASP A 256 -34.99 10.71 6.14
C ASP A 256 -35.29 11.36 4.79
N ALA A 257 -35.89 10.61 3.86
CA ALA A 257 -36.28 11.11 2.54
C ALA A 257 -37.43 12.15 2.58
N GLN A 258 -38.07 12.34 3.73
CA GLN A 258 -39.09 13.36 3.97
C GLN A 258 -38.52 14.60 4.69
N MET A 259 -37.19 14.69 4.85
CA MET A 259 -36.49 15.76 5.57
C MET A 259 -36.83 15.83 7.07
N ASN A 260 -37.40 14.76 7.65
CA ASN A 260 -37.52 14.66 9.09
C ASN A 260 -36.15 14.37 9.68
N THR A 261 -35.78 15.07 10.75
CA THR A 261 -34.48 14.87 11.39
C THR A 261 -34.47 13.62 12.26
N ILE A 262 -33.41 12.82 12.13
CA ILE A 262 -33.13 11.65 12.97
C ILE A 262 -32.10 12.09 14.03
N PRO A 263 -32.44 12.15 15.33
CA PRO A 263 -31.49 12.53 16.37
C PRO A 263 -30.42 11.46 16.56
N LEU A 264 -29.14 11.86 16.55
CA LEU A 264 -28.00 10.96 16.78
C LEU A 264 -27.16 11.42 17.97
N GLN A 265 -26.73 10.46 18.80
CA GLN A 265 -25.72 10.72 19.83
C GLN A 265 -24.39 11.04 19.15
N LYS A 266 -23.80 12.14 19.59
CA LYS A 266 -22.50 12.62 19.14
C LYS A 266 -21.39 11.74 19.69
N SER A 267 -20.26 11.72 18.99
CA SER A 267 -19.08 10.95 19.37
C SER A 267 -17.85 11.84 19.45
N SER A 268 -16.86 11.38 20.20
CA SER A 268 -15.53 11.99 20.22
C SER A 268 -14.48 10.90 20.34
N MET A 269 -13.34 11.15 19.73
CA MET A 269 -12.12 10.35 19.89
C MET A 269 -10.98 11.30 20.24
N PHE A 270 -9.83 10.74 20.58
CA PHE A 270 -8.61 11.51 20.74
C PHE A 270 -7.47 10.82 20.01
N PHE A 271 -6.33 11.49 19.90
CA PHE A 271 -5.02 10.93 19.61
C PHE A 271 -4.01 11.54 20.58
N LEU A 272 -2.98 10.79 20.92
CA LEU A 272 -1.85 11.31 21.70
C LEU A 272 -0.77 11.80 20.73
N LEU A 273 -0.24 13.01 20.94
CA LEU A 273 0.91 13.48 20.19
C LEU A 273 2.13 12.61 20.52
N GLY A 274 2.76 12.01 19.50
CA GLY A 274 4.11 11.49 19.63
C GLY A 274 5.07 12.68 19.70
N ASP A 275 5.69 12.93 20.85
CA ASP A 275 6.61 14.04 21.02
C ASP A 275 7.98 13.73 20.39
N GLY A 276 8.22 14.27 19.19
CA GLY A 276 9.51 14.22 18.52
C GLY A 276 10.66 14.98 19.20
N ASN A 277 10.59 15.27 20.51
CA ASN A 277 11.70 15.83 21.30
C ASN A 277 11.40 15.91 22.81
N SER A 278 12.00 15.02 23.60
CA SER A 278 12.59 15.36 24.92
C SER A 278 13.47 14.23 25.43
N GLY A 279 14.79 14.40 25.26
CA GLY A 279 15.75 13.71 26.11
C GLY A 279 15.41 13.97 27.58
N ASN A 280 15.26 12.89 28.36
CA ASN A 280 14.95 12.84 29.79
C ASN A 280 13.46 12.98 30.22
N ASN A 281 12.53 12.32 29.54
CA ASN A 281 11.23 11.95 30.14
C ASN A 281 11.14 10.42 30.37
N PRO A 282 10.92 9.91 31.59
CA PRO A 282 10.98 8.46 31.89
C PRO A 282 9.77 7.63 31.42
N ILE A 283 8.91 8.16 30.53
CA ILE A 283 7.66 7.50 30.09
C ILE A 283 7.52 7.47 28.54
N LEU A 284 8.59 7.76 27.78
CA LEU A 284 8.64 7.70 26.32
C LEU A 284 9.44 6.48 25.85
N GLY A 285 8.83 5.65 25.00
CA GLY A 285 9.47 4.47 24.41
C GLY A 285 10.31 4.80 23.16
N PRO A 286 11.16 3.86 22.70
CA PRO A 286 11.94 3.99 21.47
C PRO A 286 11.06 4.05 20.20
N CYS A 287 11.58 4.56 19.07
CA CYS A 287 10.92 4.47 17.76
C CYS A 287 10.46 3.02 17.49
N PRO A 288 9.27 2.81 16.89
CA PRO A 288 8.80 1.46 16.62
C PRO A 288 9.73 0.76 15.61
N PRO A 289 10.04 -0.53 15.78
CA PRO A 289 10.88 -1.29 14.86
C PRO A 289 10.10 -1.73 13.60
N THR A 290 9.17 -0.90 13.11
CA THR A 290 8.38 -1.19 11.91
C THR A 290 9.24 -1.02 10.67
N VAL A 291 9.26 -2.03 9.81
CA VAL A 291 10.05 -2.02 8.57
C VAL A 291 9.27 -1.28 7.49
N ALA A 292 9.54 0.02 7.34
CA ALA A 292 8.94 0.88 6.32
C ALA A 292 10.00 1.87 5.80
N PRO A 293 11.04 1.40 5.09
CA PRO A 293 12.23 2.20 4.83
C PRO A 293 11.95 3.50 4.09
N VAL A 294 12.70 4.55 4.44
CA VAL A 294 12.68 5.83 3.75
C VAL A 294 14.09 6.25 3.35
N CYS A 295 14.22 6.80 2.15
CA CYS A 295 15.44 7.42 1.66
C CYS A 295 15.42 8.91 2.01
N GLY A 296 16.30 9.34 2.91
CA GLY A 296 16.45 10.75 3.26
C GLY A 296 17.18 11.56 2.20
N SER A 297 16.91 12.86 2.12
CA SER A 297 17.62 13.81 1.25
C SER A 297 19.12 13.90 1.53
N ASN A 298 19.56 13.42 2.70
CA ASN A 298 20.96 13.24 3.07
C ASN A 298 21.62 11.98 2.47
N GLY A 299 20.87 11.18 1.70
CA GLY A 299 21.33 9.93 1.11
C GLY A 299 21.42 8.75 2.09
N VAL A 300 20.82 8.88 3.28
CA VAL A 300 20.77 7.82 4.29
C VAL A 300 19.42 7.13 4.23
N THR A 301 19.43 5.80 4.23
CA THR A 301 18.21 4.99 4.38
C THR A 301 17.91 4.80 5.88
N TYR A 302 16.69 5.09 6.29
CA TYR A 302 16.19 4.87 7.65
C TYR A 302 15.13 3.78 7.65
N LEU A 303 15.03 3.03 8.75
CA LEU A 303 14.09 1.91 8.94
C LEU A 303 12.64 2.33 8.75
N ASN A 304 12.32 3.54 9.20
CA ASN A 304 11.05 4.22 8.98
C ASN A 304 11.23 5.73 9.20
N SER A 305 10.16 6.49 8.93
CA SER A 305 10.14 7.95 9.10
C SER A 305 10.47 8.40 10.53
N CYS A 306 10.04 7.67 11.58
CA CYS A 306 10.39 8.02 12.98
C CYS A 306 11.91 8.13 13.16
N TYR A 307 12.66 7.19 12.61
CA TYR A 307 14.12 7.18 12.72
C TYR A 307 14.78 8.27 11.85
N ALA A 308 14.23 8.57 10.67
CA ALA A 308 14.70 9.69 9.84
C ALA A 308 14.52 11.04 10.56
N GLU A 309 13.33 11.26 11.12
CA GLU A 309 12.97 12.49 11.83
C GLU A 309 13.73 12.63 13.15
N ALA A 310 13.95 11.52 13.88
CA ALA A 310 14.81 11.51 15.06
C ALA A 310 16.27 11.89 14.74
N ALA A 311 16.72 11.64 13.50
CA ALA A 311 18.00 12.10 12.98
C ALA A 311 17.96 13.53 12.39
N GLY A 312 16.81 14.21 12.47
CA GLY A 312 16.60 15.58 11.97
C GLY A 312 16.38 15.67 10.46
N ILE A 313 16.02 14.57 9.81
CA ILE A 313 15.77 14.48 8.36
C ILE A 313 14.25 14.42 8.12
N PHE A 314 13.70 15.48 7.52
CA PHE A 314 12.26 15.62 7.25
C PHE A 314 11.91 15.55 5.76
N ASP A 315 12.90 15.67 4.89
CA ASP A 315 12.75 15.51 3.45
C ASP A 315 13.19 14.08 3.10
N TYR A 316 12.23 13.19 2.89
CA TYR A 316 12.49 11.79 2.58
C TYR A 316 11.43 11.21 1.64
N THR A 317 11.78 10.11 0.98
CA THR A 317 10.92 9.40 0.03
C THR A 317 10.81 7.93 0.40
N PRO A 318 9.63 7.28 0.30
CA PRO A 318 9.50 5.85 0.55
C PRO A 318 10.44 5.01 -0.31
N GLY A 319 11.08 4.01 0.31
CA GLY A 319 12.10 3.15 -0.31
C GLY A 319 13.49 3.37 0.29
N THR A 320 14.52 2.91 -0.42
CA THR A 320 15.92 3.02 0.02
C THR A 320 16.73 3.90 -0.90
N CYS A 321 17.86 4.42 -0.41
CA CYS A 321 18.82 5.17 -1.22
C CYS A 321 19.82 4.28 -1.98
N PHE A 322 19.66 2.95 -1.94
CA PHE A 322 20.68 2.02 -2.48
C PHE A 322 20.52 1.76 -3.97
N GLY A 323 19.30 1.91 -4.50
CA GLY A 323 18.99 1.72 -5.92
C GLY A 323 19.00 3.04 -6.69
N PRO A 324 19.08 2.99 -8.03
CA PRO A 324 19.07 4.20 -8.86
C PRO A 324 17.67 4.81 -9.02
N CYS A 325 16.65 4.25 -8.37
CA CYS A 325 15.28 4.71 -8.51
C CYS A 325 14.99 6.02 -7.76
N VAL A 326 15.62 6.23 -6.60
CA VAL A 326 15.47 7.46 -5.82
C VAL A 326 16.82 8.16 -5.80
N ASP A 327 16.90 9.36 -6.36
CA ASP A 327 18.03 10.27 -6.20
C ASP A 327 17.77 11.17 -4.99
N PRO A 328 18.47 10.96 -3.85
CA PRO A 328 18.27 11.75 -2.65
C PRO A 328 18.59 13.24 -2.86
N GLY A 329 19.47 13.57 -3.80
CA GLY A 329 19.83 14.96 -4.12
C GLY A 329 18.73 15.75 -4.84
N LEU A 330 17.70 15.05 -5.37
CA LEU A 330 16.56 15.65 -6.05
C LEU A 330 15.33 15.79 -5.14
N ILE A 331 15.34 15.18 -3.95
CA ILE A 331 14.24 15.29 -2.99
C ILE A 331 14.06 16.75 -2.57
N ASN A 332 12.87 17.28 -2.81
CA ASN A 332 12.54 18.68 -2.59
C ASN A 332 11.08 18.85 -2.15
N ALA A 333 10.84 18.81 -0.84
CA ALA A 333 9.51 19.04 -0.26
C ALA A 333 8.96 20.46 -0.49
N ALA A 334 9.81 21.41 -0.92
CA ALA A 334 9.40 22.77 -1.26
C ALA A 334 9.02 22.96 -2.75
N ALA A 335 9.02 21.87 -3.54
CA ALA A 335 8.58 21.91 -4.93
C ALA A 335 7.12 22.38 -5.03
N VAL A 336 6.83 23.26 -5.98
CA VAL A 336 5.47 23.74 -6.24
C VAL A 336 4.91 22.98 -7.44
N CYS A 337 4.13 21.93 -7.16
CA CYS A 337 3.51 21.12 -8.19
C CYS A 337 2.08 21.55 -8.52
N PRO A 338 1.63 21.41 -9.78
CA PRO A 338 0.24 21.65 -10.13
C PRO A 338 -0.69 20.64 -9.42
N ALA A 339 -1.85 21.08 -8.95
CA ALA A 339 -2.87 20.21 -8.34
C ALA A 339 -3.64 19.34 -9.37
N ILE A 340 -3.05 19.09 -10.54
CA ILE A 340 -3.62 18.23 -11.57
C ILE A 340 -3.43 16.77 -11.15
N TYR A 341 -4.50 15.98 -11.26
CA TYR A 341 -4.42 14.55 -11.07
C TYR A 341 -4.24 13.87 -12.42
N ASP A 342 -3.00 13.53 -12.73
CA ASP A 342 -2.56 12.78 -13.91
C ASP A 342 -1.54 11.73 -13.43
N PRO A 343 -2.03 10.63 -12.80
CA PRO A 343 -1.20 9.80 -11.94
C PRO A 343 -0.09 9.09 -12.71
N VAL A 344 1.05 8.94 -12.04
CA VAL A 344 2.20 8.20 -12.54
C VAL A 344 2.66 7.17 -11.51
N CYS A 345 3.17 6.04 -11.98
CA CYS A 345 3.79 5.03 -11.14
C CYS A 345 5.28 5.24 -11.15
N GLY A 346 5.85 5.61 -10.00
CA GLY A 346 7.30 5.70 -9.82
C GLY A 346 7.97 4.33 -9.85
N CYS A 347 9.23 4.29 -10.24
CA CYS A 347 10.05 3.06 -10.20
C CYS A 347 10.18 2.45 -8.78
N ASN A 348 9.77 3.17 -7.73
CA ASN A 348 9.73 2.72 -6.34
C ASN A 348 8.38 2.06 -5.99
N GLY A 349 7.50 1.86 -6.97
CA GLY A 349 6.19 1.25 -6.78
C GLY A 349 5.16 2.16 -6.12
N ILE A 350 5.46 3.46 -5.95
CA ILE A 350 4.54 4.43 -5.38
C ILE A 350 3.79 5.18 -6.49
N THR A 351 2.48 5.32 -6.31
CA THR A 351 1.64 6.14 -7.19
C THR A 351 1.72 7.60 -6.76
N TYR A 352 2.17 8.46 -7.66
CA TYR A 352 2.19 9.91 -7.46
C TYR A 352 1.01 10.55 -8.20
N ALA A 353 0.51 11.67 -7.68
CA ALA A 353 -0.64 12.38 -8.26
C ALA A 353 -0.35 12.91 -9.67
N ASN A 354 0.92 13.25 -9.93
CA ASN A 354 1.44 13.64 -11.23
C ASN A 354 2.97 13.52 -11.26
N GLU A 355 3.55 13.72 -12.45
CA GLU A 355 4.99 13.62 -12.70
C GLU A 355 5.82 14.60 -11.85
N CYS A 356 5.33 15.82 -11.61
CA CYS A 356 6.05 16.80 -10.78
C CYS A 356 6.21 16.30 -9.33
N GLU A 357 5.16 15.69 -8.76
CA GLU A 357 5.21 15.14 -7.40
C GLU A 357 6.20 13.96 -7.31
N ALA A 358 6.30 13.15 -8.36
CA ALA A 358 7.29 12.07 -8.43
C ALA A 358 8.72 12.62 -8.51
N GLU A 359 8.97 13.61 -9.37
CA GLU A 359 10.27 14.28 -9.49
C GLU A 359 10.67 14.98 -8.17
N ALA A 360 9.72 15.64 -7.50
CA ALA A 360 9.94 16.30 -6.21
C ALA A 360 10.28 15.30 -5.09
N ALA A 361 9.81 14.07 -5.19
CA ALA A 361 10.21 12.96 -4.33
C ALA A 361 11.55 12.33 -4.76
N GLY A 362 12.26 12.91 -5.74
CA GLY A 362 13.53 12.38 -6.24
C GLY A 362 13.42 11.07 -7.02
N VAL A 363 12.22 10.69 -7.46
CA VAL A 363 12.01 9.49 -8.27
C VAL A 363 12.55 9.72 -9.68
N THR A 364 13.42 8.82 -10.16
CA THR A 364 14.19 9.03 -11.40
C THR A 364 13.49 8.55 -12.68
N SER A 365 12.47 7.71 -12.56
CA SER A 365 11.68 7.25 -13.69
C SER A 365 10.25 6.91 -13.29
N THR A 366 9.31 7.14 -14.20
CA THR A 366 7.88 6.87 -13.99
C THR A 366 7.26 6.21 -15.21
N SER A 367 6.14 5.53 -14.99
CA SER A 367 5.26 5.02 -16.06
C SER A 367 3.87 5.67 -15.94
N PRO A 368 3.15 5.90 -17.06
CA PRO A 368 1.83 6.53 -17.02
C PRO A 368 0.79 5.67 -16.29
N GLY A 369 -0.05 6.33 -15.48
CA GLY A 369 -1.11 5.68 -14.70
C GLY A 369 -0.66 5.32 -13.28
N PRO A 370 -1.59 4.91 -12.40
CA PRO A 370 -1.26 4.44 -11.06
C PRO A 370 -0.50 3.11 -11.12
N CYS A 371 0.29 2.83 -10.09
CA CYS A 371 0.96 1.54 -9.96
C CYS A 371 -0.06 0.40 -9.89
N ALA A 372 0.22 -0.67 -10.63
CA ALA A 372 -0.50 -1.92 -10.43
C ALA A 372 -0.19 -2.46 -9.03
N ALA A 373 -1.13 -3.20 -8.44
CA ALA A 373 -0.82 -4.01 -7.27
C ALA A 373 0.23 -5.05 -7.70
N SER A 374 1.49 -4.80 -7.39
CA SER A 374 2.61 -5.64 -7.78
C SER A 374 3.31 -6.15 -6.53
N SER A 375 3.69 -7.43 -6.54
CA SER A 375 4.55 -8.05 -5.54
C SER A 375 6.03 -7.65 -5.71
N CYS A 376 6.34 -6.66 -6.54
CA CYS A 376 7.71 -6.35 -6.97
C CYS A 376 8.58 -5.74 -5.87
N TYR A 377 7.97 -5.02 -4.92
CA TYR A 377 8.66 -4.41 -3.80
C TYR A 377 8.12 -4.98 -2.49
N ASP A 378 9.04 -5.40 -1.62
CA ASP A 378 8.77 -5.79 -0.25
C ASP A 378 9.80 -5.12 0.69
N PRO A 379 9.37 -4.25 1.63
CA PRO A 379 10.29 -3.57 2.54
C PRO A 379 11.03 -4.54 3.48
N GLN A 380 10.52 -5.75 3.73
CA GLN A 380 11.20 -6.74 4.55
C GLN A 380 12.49 -7.26 3.88
N TYR A 381 12.52 -7.29 2.55
CA TYR A 381 13.69 -7.75 1.79
C TYR A 381 14.90 -6.83 1.98
N VAL A 382 14.65 -5.56 2.30
CA VAL A 382 15.68 -4.57 2.64
C VAL A 382 16.46 -5.00 3.89
N LEU A 383 15.87 -5.76 4.81
CA LEU A 383 16.55 -6.23 6.02
C LEU A 383 17.02 -7.68 5.95
N SER A 384 16.53 -8.46 4.97
CA SER A 384 16.95 -9.85 4.78
C SER A 384 18.13 -10.01 3.84
N SER A 385 18.42 -9.02 2.98
CA SER A 385 19.59 -9.05 2.11
C SER A 385 20.88 -9.09 2.93
N ALA A 386 21.78 -10.00 2.56
CA ALA A 386 23.10 -10.14 3.19
C ALA A 386 23.99 -8.90 3.00
N ALA A 387 23.66 -8.02 2.06
CA ALA A 387 24.36 -6.76 1.84
C ALA A 387 23.95 -5.66 2.83
N THR A 388 22.91 -5.84 3.64
CA THR A 388 22.36 -4.76 4.48
C THR A 388 22.63 -4.97 5.97
N THR A 389 22.67 -3.88 6.74
CA THR A 389 22.78 -3.92 8.20
C THR A 389 21.92 -2.82 8.82
N LEU A 390 21.12 -3.18 9.82
CA LEU A 390 20.30 -2.26 10.60
C LEU A 390 21.00 -1.92 11.92
N ASP A 391 21.17 -0.63 12.20
CA ASP A 391 21.44 -0.15 13.56
C ASP A 391 20.10 -0.01 14.31
N PRO A 392 19.80 -0.83 15.32
CA PRO A 392 18.52 -0.81 16.02
C PRO A 392 18.31 0.44 16.90
N VAL A 393 19.39 1.16 17.22
CA VAL A 393 19.34 2.37 18.05
C VAL A 393 19.04 3.59 17.18
N THR A 394 19.72 3.72 16.05
CA THR A 394 19.55 4.87 15.15
C THR A 394 18.54 4.64 14.03
N GLY A 395 18.15 3.38 13.81
CA GLY A 395 17.31 2.95 12.69
C GLY A 395 17.96 3.16 11.32
N ILE A 396 19.26 3.46 11.25
CA ILE A 396 19.97 3.60 9.98
C ILE A 396 20.15 2.21 9.39
N ILE A 397 19.79 2.09 8.11
CA ILE A 397 20.11 0.92 7.29
C ILE A 397 21.32 1.29 6.43
N THR A 398 22.39 0.52 6.53
CA THR A 398 23.56 0.63 5.65
C THR A 398 23.58 -0.56 4.68
N ALA A 399 24.20 -0.37 3.52
CA ALA A 399 24.41 -1.43 2.54
C ALA A 399 25.89 -1.50 2.11
N ASP A 400 26.48 -2.69 2.18
CA ASP A 400 27.82 -3.03 1.67
C ASP A 400 27.67 -3.86 0.39
N ILE A 401 27.32 -3.17 -0.70
CA ILE A 401 27.03 -3.79 -1.99
C ILE A 401 28.34 -4.02 -2.76
N PRO A 402 28.61 -5.25 -3.24
CA PRO A 402 29.77 -5.52 -4.10
C PRO A 402 29.80 -4.63 -5.34
N SER A 403 30.98 -4.12 -5.71
CA SER A 403 31.17 -3.28 -6.92
C SER A 403 31.21 -4.07 -8.23
N THR A 404 30.98 -5.39 -8.18
CA THR A 404 30.89 -6.25 -9.36
C THR A 404 29.69 -5.84 -10.22
N TYR A 405 29.93 -5.61 -11.50
CA TYR A 405 28.89 -5.31 -12.48
C TYR A 405 28.42 -6.60 -13.15
N ASP A 406 27.31 -7.14 -12.67
CA ASP A 406 26.59 -8.32 -13.17
C ASP A 406 25.09 -7.98 -13.18
N PRO A 407 24.65 -7.15 -14.15
CA PRO A 407 23.42 -6.40 -14.02
C PRO A 407 22.18 -7.28 -14.05
N VAL A 408 21.17 -6.86 -13.28
CA VAL A 408 19.85 -7.50 -13.25
C VAL A 408 18.77 -6.45 -13.52
N CYS A 409 17.73 -6.86 -14.25
CA CYS A 409 16.56 -6.05 -14.52
C CYS A 409 15.48 -6.40 -13.50
N GLY A 410 15.16 -5.46 -12.61
CA GLY A 410 14.08 -5.61 -11.64
C GLY A 410 12.70 -5.63 -12.29
N CYS A 411 11.74 -6.27 -11.65
CA CYS A 411 10.32 -6.21 -12.02
C CYS A 411 9.74 -4.78 -12.05
N ASN A 412 10.44 -3.79 -11.46
CA ASN A 412 10.09 -2.38 -11.49
C ASN A 412 10.66 -1.66 -12.73
N GLY A 413 11.29 -2.39 -13.65
CA GLY A 413 11.91 -1.82 -14.85
C GLY A 413 13.22 -1.09 -14.60
N VAL A 414 13.83 -1.27 -13.41
CA VAL A 414 15.10 -0.65 -13.05
C VAL A 414 16.24 -1.65 -13.21
N THR A 415 17.31 -1.21 -13.89
CA THR A 415 18.57 -1.95 -13.95
C THR A 415 19.37 -1.72 -12.67
N TYR A 416 19.72 -2.81 -11.99
CA TYR A 416 20.62 -2.81 -10.83
C TYR A 416 21.99 -3.34 -11.25
N ASN A 417 23.07 -2.89 -10.59
CA ASN A 417 24.43 -3.33 -10.91
C ASN A 417 24.65 -4.82 -10.66
N ASN A 418 23.91 -5.39 -9.71
CA ASN A 418 23.92 -6.80 -9.35
C ASN A 418 22.70 -7.14 -8.48
N ALA A 419 22.51 -8.45 -8.25
CA ALA A 419 21.45 -8.99 -7.39
C ALA A 419 21.44 -8.41 -5.97
N TYR A 420 22.62 -8.21 -5.35
CA TYR A 420 22.74 -7.62 -4.01
C TYR A 420 22.12 -6.22 -3.95
N GLN A 421 22.37 -5.38 -4.96
CA GLN A 421 21.79 -4.05 -5.01
C GLN A 421 20.26 -4.08 -5.20
N ALA A 422 19.76 -4.97 -6.05
CA ALA A 422 18.32 -5.12 -6.27
C ALA A 422 17.60 -5.52 -4.97
N GLN A 423 18.13 -6.50 -4.26
CA GLN A 423 17.56 -7.00 -3.00
C GLN A 423 17.68 -6.01 -1.86
N ALA A 424 18.83 -5.35 -1.70
CA ALA A 424 18.98 -4.25 -0.75
C ALA A 424 17.98 -3.11 -1.03
N SER A 425 17.53 -2.97 -2.28
CA SER A 425 16.49 -2.00 -2.68
C SER A 425 15.06 -2.53 -2.51
N GLY A 426 14.87 -3.70 -1.90
CA GLY A 426 13.56 -4.31 -1.65
C GLY A 426 12.92 -4.97 -2.87
N ILE A 427 13.68 -5.20 -3.95
CA ILE A 427 13.14 -5.83 -5.18
C ILE A 427 13.07 -7.35 -5.00
N THR A 428 11.87 -7.89 -5.14
CA THR A 428 11.57 -9.32 -4.88
C THR A 428 11.83 -10.21 -6.09
N SER A 429 11.89 -9.65 -7.30
CA SER A 429 12.06 -10.39 -8.55
C SER A 429 12.85 -9.59 -9.57
N TYR A 430 13.79 -10.26 -10.24
CA TYR A 430 14.65 -9.65 -11.25
C TYR A 430 15.19 -10.72 -12.21
N THR A 431 15.57 -10.31 -13.41
CA THR A 431 16.11 -11.20 -14.43
C THR A 431 17.52 -10.77 -14.82
N PRO A 432 18.48 -11.70 -14.99
CA PRO A 432 19.82 -11.36 -15.48
C PRO A 432 19.78 -10.59 -16.81
N GLY A 433 20.57 -9.51 -16.88
CA GLY A 433 20.58 -8.54 -17.97
C GLY A 433 20.08 -7.16 -17.55
N THR A 434 20.23 -6.17 -18.42
CA THR A 434 19.71 -4.81 -18.17
C THR A 434 18.29 -4.65 -18.71
N CYS A 435 17.52 -3.71 -18.18
CA CYS A 435 16.16 -3.43 -18.64
C CYS A 435 16.11 -2.70 -20.00
N GLU A 436 17.20 -2.07 -20.42
CA GLU A 436 17.31 -1.43 -21.74
C GLU A 436 17.59 -2.44 -22.86
N SER A 437 17.83 -3.71 -22.50
CA SER A 437 17.99 -4.80 -23.44
C SER A 437 16.68 -5.13 -24.14
N ALA A 438 16.70 -5.33 -25.46
CA ALA A 438 15.56 -5.87 -26.19
C ALA A 438 15.18 -7.32 -25.75
N CYS A 439 16.02 -7.94 -24.93
CA CYS A 439 15.80 -9.29 -24.43
C CYS A 439 14.84 -9.37 -23.24
N ILE A 440 14.75 -8.34 -22.40
CA ILE A 440 13.99 -8.39 -21.15
C ILE A 440 12.86 -7.37 -21.19
N ASP A 441 11.63 -7.85 -21.05
CA ASP A 441 10.45 -7.03 -20.78
C ASP A 441 10.14 -7.11 -19.29
N ALA A 442 10.51 -6.06 -18.54
CA ALA A 442 10.30 -5.99 -17.10
C ALA A 442 8.82 -6.11 -16.71
N THR A 443 7.90 -5.64 -17.56
CA THR A 443 6.46 -5.69 -17.29
C THR A 443 5.88 -7.09 -17.40
N ALA A 444 6.61 -8.01 -18.04
CA ALA A 444 6.26 -9.41 -18.18
C ALA A 444 6.88 -10.30 -17.08
N ILE A 445 7.76 -9.75 -16.22
CA ILE A 445 8.32 -10.48 -15.08
C ILE A 445 7.18 -10.82 -14.12
N ASN A 446 6.94 -12.12 -13.93
CA ASN A 446 5.87 -12.64 -13.09
C ASN A 446 6.39 -13.81 -12.24
N PRO A 447 6.76 -13.56 -10.97
CA PRO A 447 7.22 -14.63 -10.07
C PRO A 447 6.12 -15.65 -9.72
N ASP A 448 4.85 -15.27 -9.83
CA ASP A 448 3.70 -16.11 -9.51
C ASP A 448 3.23 -16.99 -10.68
N ALA A 449 4.01 -17.01 -11.78
CA ALA A 449 3.67 -17.80 -12.96
C ALA A 449 3.64 -19.31 -12.67
N THR A 450 2.52 -19.94 -13.00
CA THR A 450 2.31 -21.39 -12.83
C THR A 450 2.85 -22.17 -14.04
N CYS A 451 4.10 -22.58 -13.96
CA CYS A 451 4.75 -23.38 -15.01
C CYS A 451 4.78 -24.87 -14.67
N LEU A 452 4.69 -25.73 -15.70
CA LEU A 452 4.91 -27.16 -15.55
C LEU A 452 6.35 -27.46 -15.10
N SER A 453 6.53 -28.52 -14.31
CA SER A 453 7.84 -29.08 -13.92
C SER A 453 8.51 -29.89 -15.03
N SER A 454 8.10 -29.73 -16.29
CA SER A 454 8.77 -30.40 -17.41
C SER A 454 10.12 -29.75 -17.68
N TYR A 455 11.18 -30.56 -17.76
CA TYR A 455 12.49 -30.13 -18.22
C TYR A 455 12.59 -30.25 -19.74
N ASN A 456 12.40 -29.12 -20.43
CA ASN A 456 12.62 -28.96 -21.86
C ASN A 456 13.34 -27.62 -22.05
N PRO A 457 14.66 -27.59 -21.78
CA PRO A 457 15.36 -26.34 -21.56
C PRO A 457 15.35 -25.45 -22.78
N VAL A 458 15.32 -24.14 -22.53
CA VAL A 458 15.46 -23.12 -23.56
C VAL A 458 16.58 -22.16 -23.18
N CYS A 459 17.34 -21.70 -24.15
CA CYS A 459 18.36 -20.68 -23.97
C CYS A 459 17.76 -19.33 -24.30
N GLY A 460 17.59 -18.48 -23.30
CA GLY A 460 17.11 -17.11 -23.45
C GLY A 460 18.09 -16.24 -24.23
N CYS A 461 17.58 -15.16 -24.82
CA CYS A 461 18.43 -14.13 -25.46
C CYS A 461 19.40 -13.44 -24.48
N ASN A 462 19.24 -13.65 -23.16
CA ASN A 462 20.12 -13.17 -22.10
C ASN A 462 21.19 -14.20 -21.71
N GLU A 463 21.35 -15.26 -22.52
CA GLU A 463 22.32 -16.34 -22.30
C GLU A 463 22.10 -17.15 -21.02
N VAL A 464 20.88 -17.09 -20.46
CA VAL A 464 20.45 -17.91 -19.32
C VAL A 464 19.63 -19.10 -19.81
N THR A 465 19.96 -20.30 -19.34
CA THR A 465 19.11 -21.48 -19.54
C THR A 465 17.91 -21.41 -18.61
N TYR A 466 16.72 -21.61 -19.16
CA TYR A 466 15.48 -21.79 -18.39
C TYR A 466 15.00 -23.22 -18.53
N ALA A 467 14.42 -23.78 -17.46
CA ALA A 467 13.96 -25.17 -17.44
C ALA A 467 12.94 -25.49 -18.53
N ASN A 468 12.14 -24.49 -18.94
CA ASN A 468 11.23 -24.55 -20.08
C ASN A 468 10.83 -23.14 -20.55
N ALA A 469 10.13 -23.08 -21.69
CA ALA A 469 9.62 -21.85 -22.30
C ALA A 469 8.80 -20.98 -21.33
N CYS A 470 7.90 -21.58 -20.54
CA CYS A 470 7.09 -20.84 -19.58
C CYS A 470 7.95 -20.12 -18.53
N ARG A 471 9.02 -20.76 -18.03
CA ARG A 471 9.96 -20.14 -17.09
C ARG A 471 10.74 -18.98 -17.71
N ALA A 472 11.09 -19.06 -19.00
CA ALA A 472 11.73 -17.95 -19.71
C ALA A 472 10.76 -16.76 -19.86
N GLU A 473 9.52 -17.02 -20.29
CA GLU A 473 8.48 -16.00 -20.44
C GLU A 473 8.14 -15.32 -19.11
N ALA A 474 8.01 -16.10 -18.03
CA ALA A 474 7.77 -15.59 -16.67
C ALA A 474 8.93 -14.73 -16.13
N ALA A 475 10.15 -14.94 -16.63
CA ALA A 475 11.29 -14.08 -16.33
C ALA A 475 11.36 -12.84 -17.25
N GLY A 476 10.33 -12.57 -18.05
CA GLY A 476 10.29 -11.44 -18.99
C GLY A 476 11.20 -11.61 -20.21
N VAL A 477 11.71 -12.82 -20.49
CA VAL A 477 12.58 -13.06 -21.64
C VAL A 477 11.77 -13.06 -22.94
N THR A 478 12.11 -12.18 -23.86
CA THR A 478 11.33 -11.92 -25.09
C THR A 478 11.60 -12.93 -26.21
N SER A 479 12.72 -13.64 -26.19
CA SER A 479 13.05 -14.68 -27.18
C SER A 479 14.02 -15.72 -26.64
N TYR A 480 13.90 -16.96 -27.14
CA TYR A 480 14.73 -18.08 -26.72
C TYR A 480 14.88 -19.14 -27.82
N THR A 481 15.90 -19.99 -27.70
CA THR A 481 16.16 -21.14 -28.58
C THR A 481 16.03 -22.46 -27.83
N SER A 482 15.78 -23.55 -28.54
CA SER A 482 15.64 -24.88 -27.92
C SER A 482 16.99 -25.41 -27.43
N GLY A 483 17.00 -25.98 -26.23
CA GLY A 483 18.20 -26.51 -25.57
C GLY A 483 18.81 -25.52 -24.57
N PRO A 484 19.73 -25.97 -23.71
CA PRO A 484 20.45 -25.11 -22.78
C PRO A 484 21.41 -24.16 -23.51
N CYS A 485 21.78 -23.06 -22.86
CA CYS A 485 22.79 -22.16 -23.38
C CYS A 485 24.17 -22.84 -23.45
N GLY A 486 24.91 -22.54 -24.52
CA GLY A 486 26.31 -22.99 -24.71
C GLY A 486 26.53 -24.48 -25.07
N GLY A 487 25.53 -25.37 -25.00
CA GLY A 487 25.54 -26.64 -25.76
C GLY A 487 25.43 -27.94 -24.95
N ASN A 488 25.87 -29.05 -25.57
CA ASN A 488 25.59 -30.44 -25.17
C ASN A 488 26.73 -31.09 -24.35
N SER A 489 27.30 -30.39 -23.36
CA SER A 489 28.35 -31.02 -22.55
C SER A 489 27.85 -32.32 -21.90
N PRO A 490 28.63 -33.42 -21.93
CA PRO A 490 28.23 -34.70 -21.37
C PRO A 490 27.79 -34.63 -19.90
N TRP A 491 28.43 -33.78 -19.09
CA TRP A 491 28.09 -33.61 -17.67
C TRP A 491 26.75 -32.87 -17.47
N CYS A 492 26.43 -31.90 -18.33
CA CYS A 492 25.12 -31.22 -18.32
C CYS A 492 24.00 -32.16 -18.75
N ALA A 493 24.25 -33.03 -19.73
CA ALA A 493 23.25 -33.97 -20.24
C ALA A 493 22.82 -35.02 -19.20
N THR A 494 23.65 -35.27 -18.17
CA THR A 494 23.34 -36.18 -17.06
C THR A 494 22.66 -35.49 -15.88
N ALA A 495 22.47 -34.17 -15.92
CA ALA A 495 21.92 -33.43 -14.80
C ALA A 495 20.44 -33.77 -14.55
N ILE A 496 20.10 -33.98 -13.29
CA ILE A 496 18.73 -34.28 -12.84
C ILE A 496 18.06 -32.97 -12.42
N PRO A 497 16.90 -32.60 -13.00
CA PRO A 497 16.20 -31.39 -12.60
C PRO A 497 15.64 -31.51 -11.19
N ILE A 498 15.85 -30.47 -10.39
CA ILE A 498 15.33 -30.30 -9.03
C ILE A 498 14.79 -28.87 -8.85
N TYR A 499 14.07 -28.63 -7.76
CA TYR A 499 13.42 -27.37 -7.44
C TYR A 499 13.81 -26.88 -6.04
N CYS A 500 13.61 -25.58 -5.82
CA CYS A 500 13.70 -25.00 -4.48
C CYS A 500 12.66 -25.67 -3.56
N GLY A 501 13.08 -26.07 -2.36
CA GLY A 501 12.30 -26.86 -1.39
C GLY A 501 12.37 -28.39 -1.58
N ASP A 502 13.15 -28.90 -2.56
CA ASP A 502 13.26 -30.34 -2.76
C ASP A 502 14.12 -31.01 -1.67
N PHE A 503 13.57 -32.08 -1.08
CA PHE A 503 14.28 -33.03 -0.23
C PHE A 503 14.40 -34.41 -0.90
N LEU A 504 15.61 -34.76 -1.34
CA LEU A 504 15.91 -36.03 -1.98
C LEU A 504 16.48 -37.03 -0.97
N ALA A 505 15.60 -37.84 -0.37
CA ALA A 505 15.94 -38.72 0.75
C ALA A 505 16.81 -39.96 0.41
N ALA A 506 17.01 -40.27 -0.88
CA ALA A 506 17.58 -41.54 -1.32
C ALA A 506 18.40 -41.43 -2.61
N GLU A 507 19.46 -40.62 -2.58
CA GLU A 507 20.36 -40.43 -3.72
C GLU A 507 21.64 -41.25 -3.58
N THR A 508 22.37 -41.42 -4.69
CA THR A 508 23.62 -42.18 -4.72
C THR A 508 24.55 -41.74 -5.84
N THR A 509 25.85 -41.73 -5.57
CA THR A 509 26.90 -41.63 -6.60
C THR A 509 27.27 -43.00 -7.18
N ILE A 510 26.78 -44.10 -6.60
CA ILE A 510 27.11 -45.46 -7.06
C ILE A 510 26.57 -45.69 -8.47
N GLY A 511 27.46 -45.97 -9.42
CA GLY A 511 27.11 -46.22 -10.82
C GLY A 511 26.87 -44.94 -11.64
N ALA A 512 27.10 -43.76 -11.06
CA ALA A 512 27.19 -42.52 -11.82
C ALA A 512 28.46 -42.51 -12.71
N GLY A 513 28.48 -41.60 -13.69
CA GLY A 513 29.69 -41.36 -14.50
C GLY A 513 30.71 -40.51 -13.74
N ASN A 514 31.92 -40.41 -14.27
CA ASN A 514 32.91 -39.41 -13.84
C ASN A 514 33.20 -38.50 -15.03
N ASN A 515 32.42 -37.43 -15.12
CA ASN A 515 32.43 -36.46 -16.22
C ASN A 515 33.14 -35.14 -15.83
N LEU A 516 33.35 -34.89 -14.53
CA LEU A 516 33.94 -33.67 -13.99
C LEU A 516 35.13 -33.98 -13.07
N LEU A 517 36.35 -33.69 -13.54
CA LEU A 517 37.57 -33.95 -12.75
C LEU A 517 38.10 -32.74 -11.98
N SER A 518 37.63 -31.54 -12.32
CA SER A 518 38.19 -30.28 -11.83
C SER A 518 37.11 -29.21 -11.69
N TYR A 519 37.23 -28.40 -10.64
CA TYR A 519 36.30 -27.33 -10.30
C TYR A 519 37.03 -25.98 -10.20
N PRO A 520 37.38 -25.34 -11.34
CA PRO A 520 38.12 -24.10 -11.36
C PRO A 520 37.42 -23.00 -10.55
N GLY A 521 38.19 -22.29 -9.72
CA GLY A 521 37.68 -21.22 -8.84
C GLY A 521 37.33 -21.69 -7.42
N CYS A 522 37.06 -22.98 -7.23
CA CYS A 522 36.72 -23.53 -5.91
C CYS A 522 37.83 -24.40 -5.32
N SER A 523 38.43 -25.29 -6.13
CA SER A 523 39.45 -26.21 -5.65
C SER A 523 40.51 -26.50 -6.71
N ASN A 524 41.75 -26.72 -6.25
CA ASN A 524 42.87 -27.18 -7.07
C ASN A 524 43.04 -28.71 -7.01
N THR A 525 42.24 -29.39 -6.19
CA THR A 525 42.24 -30.85 -6.05
C THR A 525 41.53 -31.48 -7.25
N LEU A 526 42.04 -32.63 -7.71
CA LEU A 526 41.34 -33.45 -8.68
C LEU A 526 40.36 -34.37 -7.96
N PHE A 527 39.14 -34.42 -8.48
CA PHE A 527 38.09 -35.32 -8.01
C PHE A 527 37.96 -36.42 -9.05
N GLN A 528 38.07 -37.67 -8.60
CA GLN A 528 38.13 -38.84 -9.47
C GLN A 528 36.98 -39.80 -9.22
N GLY A 529 36.13 -39.50 -8.24
CA GLY A 529 34.93 -40.26 -7.92
C GLY A 529 33.88 -40.15 -9.02
N PRO A 530 32.78 -40.90 -8.89
CA PRO A 530 31.61 -40.69 -9.74
C PRO A 530 30.86 -39.41 -9.34
N ASP A 531 30.54 -38.56 -10.31
CA ASP A 531 29.79 -37.32 -10.12
C ASP A 531 28.29 -37.51 -10.34
N ARG A 532 27.54 -37.09 -9.33
CA ARG A 532 26.08 -36.97 -9.39
C ARG A 532 25.73 -35.50 -9.53
N ILE A 533 25.02 -35.16 -10.61
CA ILE A 533 24.78 -33.78 -11.02
C ILE A 533 23.28 -33.49 -10.99
N TYR A 534 22.91 -32.39 -10.36
CA TYR A 534 21.56 -31.85 -10.33
C TYR A 534 21.55 -30.46 -10.98
N MET A 535 20.40 -30.08 -11.54
CA MET A 535 20.18 -28.77 -12.13
C MET A 535 18.99 -28.12 -11.44
N LEU A 536 19.22 -26.91 -10.92
CA LEU A 536 18.24 -26.08 -10.25
C LEU A 536 18.01 -24.83 -11.07
N ASN A 537 16.75 -24.53 -11.41
CA ASN A 537 16.36 -23.23 -11.94
C ASN A 537 15.74 -22.40 -10.81
N LYS A 538 16.52 -21.48 -10.24
CA LYS A 538 16.07 -20.59 -9.16
C LYS A 538 15.28 -19.44 -9.76
N THR A 539 14.04 -19.26 -9.33
CA THR A 539 13.10 -18.28 -9.88
C THR A 539 12.74 -17.14 -8.93
N THR A 540 13.13 -17.26 -7.66
CA THR A 540 12.88 -16.26 -6.61
C THR A 540 14.17 -15.56 -6.23
N ALA A 541 14.10 -14.33 -5.71
CA ALA A 541 15.21 -13.71 -4.99
C ALA A 541 15.48 -14.45 -3.66
N GLY A 542 16.62 -14.20 -3.03
CA GLY A 542 17.00 -14.86 -1.77
C GLY A 542 18.24 -15.71 -1.87
N ASP A 543 18.61 -16.29 -0.74
CA ASP A 543 19.76 -17.17 -0.61
C ASP A 543 19.51 -18.47 -1.38
N LEU A 544 20.59 -19.13 -1.79
CA LEU A 544 20.56 -20.52 -2.23
C LEU A 544 21.31 -21.37 -1.20
N GLN A 545 20.58 -22.26 -0.55
CA GLN A 545 21.07 -23.16 0.48
C GLN A 545 21.02 -24.59 -0.04
N ILE A 546 22.11 -25.32 0.14
CA ILE A 546 22.23 -26.71 -0.27
C ILE A 546 22.84 -27.48 0.90
N GLY A 547 22.21 -28.58 1.27
CA GLY A 547 22.73 -29.50 2.27
C GLY A 547 22.92 -30.90 1.68
N LEU A 548 23.94 -31.61 2.16
CA LEU A 548 24.22 -33.00 1.86
C LEU A 548 24.37 -33.79 3.17
N GLU A 549 23.67 -34.92 3.31
CA GLU A 549 23.94 -35.96 4.33
C GLU A 549 24.53 -37.19 3.66
N ILE A 550 25.70 -37.63 4.10
CA ILE A 550 26.32 -38.85 3.65
C ILE A 550 25.83 -39.99 4.56
N LEU A 551 25.16 -40.97 3.95
CA LEU A 551 24.61 -42.13 4.64
C LEU A 551 25.59 -43.31 4.68
N THR A 552 26.64 -43.26 3.86
CA THR A 552 27.69 -44.29 3.83
C THR A 552 28.78 -43.97 4.86
N PRO A 553 28.94 -44.79 5.93
CA PRO A 553 29.88 -44.46 7.01
C PRO A 553 31.33 -44.35 6.56
N GLY A 554 31.99 -43.24 6.94
CA GLY A 554 33.40 -42.98 6.66
C GLY A 554 33.71 -42.67 5.20
N LEU A 555 32.69 -42.44 4.38
CA LEU A 555 32.84 -41.91 3.03
C LEU A 555 32.99 -40.39 3.06
N ASP A 556 33.87 -39.87 2.22
CA ASP A 556 34.13 -38.45 2.00
C ASP A 556 33.55 -38.08 0.64
N LEU A 557 32.47 -37.30 0.63
CA LEU A 557 31.85 -36.74 -0.58
C LEU A 557 31.80 -35.23 -0.44
N ASP A 558 32.19 -34.54 -1.50
CA ASP A 558 32.29 -33.10 -1.58
C ASP A 558 31.13 -32.54 -2.41
N LEU A 559 30.79 -31.29 -2.13
CA LEU A 559 29.68 -30.58 -2.76
C LEU A 559 30.20 -29.38 -3.55
N PHE A 560 29.75 -29.21 -4.78
CA PHE A 560 30.09 -28.09 -5.64
C PHE A 560 28.84 -27.44 -6.21
N LEU A 561 28.85 -26.10 -6.25
CA LEU A 561 27.82 -25.29 -6.89
C LEU A 561 28.43 -24.57 -8.08
N LEU A 562 27.87 -24.79 -9.27
CA LEU A 562 28.37 -24.26 -10.53
C LEU A 562 27.36 -23.28 -11.16
N ALA A 563 27.87 -22.26 -11.84
CA ALA A 563 27.10 -21.39 -12.71
C ALA A 563 26.92 -21.99 -14.11
N ASP A 564 25.87 -21.55 -14.81
CA ASP A 564 25.49 -22.04 -16.14
C ASP A 564 26.44 -21.60 -17.28
N ASN A 565 26.51 -22.46 -18.31
CA ASN A 565 26.77 -22.21 -19.74
C ASN A 565 27.06 -23.52 -20.49
N CYS A 566 27.03 -24.69 -19.82
CA CYS A 566 27.28 -26.02 -20.37
C CYS A 566 28.48 -26.15 -21.35
N SER A 567 29.45 -25.24 -21.24
CA SER A 567 30.60 -25.07 -22.14
C SER A 567 31.91 -25.03 -21.37
N GLN A 568 31.86 -24.47 -20.17
CA GLN A 568 32.95 -24.36 -19.21
C GLN A 568 32.41 -24.60 -17.80
N VAL A 569 33.24 -25.17 -16.95
CA VAL A 569 32.92 -25.39 -15.53
C VAL A 569 33.32 -24.13 -14.77
N THR A 570 32.34 -23.32 -14.36
CA THR A 570 32.54 -22.15 -13.49
C THR A 570 32.01 -22.48 -12.11
N CYS A 571 32.90 -22.68 -11.13
CA CYS A 571 32.48 -22.98 -9.77
C CYS A 571 32.25 -21.71 -8.96
N LEU A 572 31.07 -21.61 -8.35
CA LEU A 572 30.62 -20.48 -7.53
C LEU A 572 30.98 -20.67 -6.05
N ARG A 573 30.75 -21.89 -5.54
CA ARG A 573 30.99 -22.29 -4.15
C ARG A 573 31.28 -23.79 -4.09
N SER A 574 31.96 -24.21 -3.04
CA SER A 574 32.17 -25.62 -2.73
C SER A 574 32.22 -25.84 -1.23
N SER A 575 31.89 -27.04 -0.81
CA SER A 575 32.16 -27.55 0.52
C SER A 575 32.92 -28.86 0.38
N THR A 576 34.11 -28.89 0.98
CA THR A 576 35.05 -30.02 0.89
C THR A 576 35.51 -30.45 2.29
N THR A 577 34.56 -30.51 3.22
CA THR A 577 34.84 -30.71 4.64
C THR A 577 35.05 -32.18 4.90
N SER A 578 36.29 -32.62 5.20
CA SER A 578 36.55 -34.05 5.46
C SER A 578 35.48 -34.71 6.36
N ASN A 579 34.70 -35.63 5.79
CA ASN A 579 33.59 -36.34 6.45
C ASN A 579 34.08 -37.62 7.18
N SER A 580 35.33 -37.60 7.65
CA SER A 580 35.87 -38.68 8.48
C SER A 580 35.31 -38.66 9.91
N SER A 581 34.85 -37.50 10.38
CA SER A 581 34.26 -37.27 11.71
C SER A 581 32.88 -36.61 11.69
N THR A 582 32.46 -36.08 10.54
CA THR A 582 31.11 -35.59 10.26
C THR A 582 30.55 -36.41 9.09
N ASN A 583 29.27 -36.25 8.76
CA ASN A 583 28.71 -36.87 7.57
C ASN A 583 28.02 -35.84 6.67
N ASN A 584 28.32 -34.55 6.79
CA ASN A 584 27.57 -33.53 6.09
C ASN A 584 28.46 -32.51 5.37
N GLU A 585 27.93 -32.03 4.23
CA GLU A 585 28.41 -30.86 3.50
C GLU A 585 27.28 -29.86 3.33
N GLY A 586 27.61 -28.59 3.09
CA GLY A 586 26.61 -27.63 2.69
C GLY A 586 27.17 -26.37 2.08
N ILE A 587 26.33 -25.70 1.30
CA ILE A 587 26.68 -24.47 0.59
C ILE A 587 25.59 -23.46 0.89
N LEU A 588 26.01 -22.27 1.33
CA LEU A 588 25.20 -21.06 1.32
C LEU A 588 25.78 -20.12 0.26
N LEU A 589 24.97 -19.78 -0.73
CA LEU A 589 25.23 -18.67 -1.65
C LEU A 589 24.23 -17.55 -1.30
N PRO A 590 24.64 -16.55 -0.50
CA PRO A 590 23.76 -15.47 -0.11
C PRO A 590 23.35 -14.66 -1.32
N ASP A 591 22.11 -14.18 -1.33
CA ASP A 591 21.61 -13.26 -2.35
C ASP A 591 21.78 -13.83 -3.79
N ALA A 592 21.67 -15.16 -3.91
CA ALA A 592 21.90 -15.88 -5.16
C ALA A 592 20.97 -15.35 -6.27
N PRO A 593 21.53 -14.88 -7.40
CA PRO A 593 20.72 -14.42 -8.52
C PRO A 593 19.68 -15.43 -9.00
N ILE A 594 18.60 -14.94 -9.60
CA ILE A 594 17.69 -15.79 -10.38
C ILE A 594 18.48 -16.34 -11.57
N GLY A 595 18.38 -17.66 -11.79
CA GLY A 595 19.19 -18.32 -12.81
C GLY A 595 19.28 -19.83 -12.65
N THR A 596 20.10 -20.44 -13.50
CA THR A 596 20.34 -21.88 -13.47
C THR A 596 21.65 -22.20 -12.77
N TYR A 597 21.58 -23.16 -11.86
CA TYR A 597 22.67 -23.63 -11.03
C TYR A 597 22.82 -25.14 -11.19
N TYR A 598 24.05 -25.62 -11.12
CA TYR A 598 24.32 -27.05 -11.07
C TYR A 598 24.93 -27.43 -9.73
N ILE A 599 24.39 -28.46 -9.11
CA ILE A 599 24.88 -29.03 -7.86
C ILE A 599 25.58 -30.33 -8.21
N VAL A 600 26.84 -30.47 -7.82
CA VAL A 600 27.63 -31.67 -8.07
C VAL A 600 28.05 -32.27 -6.75
N VAL A 601 27.72 -33.54 -6.56
CA VAL A 601 28.22 -34.39 -5.46
C VAL A 601 29.26 -35.32 -6.05
N ASP A 602 30.47 -35.24 -5.53
CA ASP A 602 31.65 -35.94 -6.08
C ASP A 602 32.56 -36.40 -4.94
N GLY A 603 33.52 -37.28 -5.22
CA GLY A 603 34.51 -37.72 -4.25
C GLY A 603 35.94 -37.60 -4.78
N GLN A 604 36.88 -37.29 -3.91
CA GLN A 604 38.28 -37.10 -4.31
C GLN A 604 38.89 -38.33 -5.01
N TYR A 605 38.48 -39.54 -4.63
CA TYR A 605 39.06 -40.78 -5.13
C TYR A 605 38.08 -41.56 -5.99
N ALA A 606 38.59 -42.33 -6.97
CA ALA A 606 37.77 -43.15 -7.85
C ALA A 606 36.89 -44.20 -7.16
N SER A 607 37.20 -44.55 -5.91
CA SER A 607 36.40 -45.46 -5.08
C SER A 607 35.41 -44.74 -4.16
N SER A 608 35.45 -43.41 -4.08
CA SER A 608 34.58 -42.61 -3.22
C SER A 608 33.18 -42.54 -3.84
N ALA A 609 32.37 -43.56 -3.61
CA ALA A 609 30.98 -43.61 -4.05
C ALA A 609 30.08 -44.16 -2.94
N GLY A 610 28.88 -43.61 -2.80
CA GLY A 610 27.96 -44.01 -1.74
C GLY A 610 26.61 -43.33 -1.82
N ASN A 611 25.82 -43.56 -0.78
CA ASN A 611 24.45 -43.06 -0.66
C ASN A 611 24.41 -41.79 0.18
N PHE A 612 23.52 -40.88 -0.19
CA PHE A 612 23.37 -39.59 0.48
C PHE A 612 21.93 -39.08 0.41
N ARG A 613 21.65 -38.02 1.17
CA ARG A 613 20.46 -37.18 1.05
C ARG A 613 20.87 -35.80 0.58
N LEU A 614 20.06 -35.17 -0.26
CA LEU A 614 20.28 -33.82 -0.75
C LEU A 614 19.07 -32.95 -0.42
N GLU A 615 19.33 -31.73 0.01
CA GLU A 615 18.32 -30.71 0.26
C GLU A 615 18.69 -29.42 -0.45
N VAL A 616 17.69 -28.73 -0.98
CA VAL A 616 17.85 -27.42 -1.61
C VAL A 616 16.74 -26.49 -1.16
N SER A 617 17.11 -25.34 -0.61
CA SER A 617 16.18 -24.29 -0.18
C SER A 617 16.57 -22.96 -0.81
N CYS A 618 15.58 -22.18 -1.22
CA CYS A 618 15.80 -20.90 -1.89
C CYS A 618 14.91 -19.84 -1.29
N GLY A 619 15.49 -18.75 -0.82
CA GLY A 619 14.72 -17.66 -0.21
C GLY A 619 15.45 -17.03 0.95
N TYR A 620 14.71 -16.24 1.72
CA TYR A 620 15.15 -15.71 2.99
C TYR A 620 14.30 -16.28 4.10
N LEU A 621 14.82 -16.26 5.33
CA LEU A 621 13.95 -16.41 6.49
C LEU A 621 13.06 -15.16 6.58
N TYR A 622 11.82 -15.26 6.10
CA TYR A 622 10.91 -14.12 6.07
C TYR A 622 10.30 -13.84 7.45
N CYS A 623 10.75 -12.76 8.08
CA CYS A 623 10.29 -12.36 9.42
C CYS A 623 9.05 -11.44 9.39
N GLY A 624 8.57 -11.00 8.23
CA GLY A 624 7.49 -10.02 8.11
C GLY A 624 6.14 -10.51 8.65
N ASP A 625 5.87 -11.82 8.56
CA ASP A 625 4.66 -12.45 9.06
C ASP A 625 4.89 -13.20 10.39
N ALA A 626 5.95 -12.84 11.13
CA ALA A 626 6.29 -13.51 12.38
C ALA A 626 5.14 -13.40 13.39
N VAL A 627 4.78 -14.54 13.99
CA VAL A 627 3.73 -14.60 15.00
C VAL A 627 4.24 -14.00 16.31
N ALA A 628 3.68 -12.87 16.71
CA ALA A 628 4.03 -12.20 17.96
C ALA A 628 3.64 -13.04 19.18
N LEU A 629 4.61 -13.28 20.05
CA LEU A 629 4.45 -13.96 21.33
C LEU A 629 4.53 -12.96 22.48
N SER A 630 3.72 -13.20 23.51
CA SER A 630 3.76 -12.45 24.76
C SER A 630 4.42 -13.29 25.85
N CYS A 631 5.38 -12.71 26.57
CA CYS A 631 6.04 -13.40 27.67
C CYS A 631 5.01 -13.92 28.69
N GLY A 632 5.14 -15.19 29.07
CA GLY A 632 4.24 -15.85 30.02
C GLY A 632 2.89 -16.30 29.46
N GLN A 633 2.58 -16.05 28.19
CA GLN A 633 1.37 -16.57 27.53
C GLN A 633 1.69 -17.83 26.71
N PRO A 634 0.95 -18.94 26.91
CA PRO A 634 1.12 -20.12 26.08
C PRO A 634 0.57 -19.86 24.67
N TYR A 635 1.33 -20.28 23.66
CA TYR A 635 0.91 -20.25 22.26
C TYR A 635 0.64 -21.67 21.75
N SER A 636 -0.37 -21.81 20.90
CA SER A 636 -0.67 -23.06 20.18
C SER A 636 -0.86 -22.74 18.71
N GLY A 637 -0.07 -23.40 17.86
CA GLY A 637 -0.09 -23.23 16.42
C GLY A 637 0.45 -24.46 15.70
N SER A 638 0.57 -24.35 14.37
CA SER A 638 1.12 -25.39 13.51
C SER A 638 1.99 -24.74 12.45
N ASN A 639 3.04 -25.44 12.01
CA ASN A 639 3.86 -25.04 10.88
C ASN A 639 3.36 -25.57 9.53
N ALA A 640 2.23 -26.26 9.47
CA ALA A 640 1.76 -26.93 8.25
C ALA A 640 1.53 -26.01 7.03
N ASN A 641 1.42 -24.69 7.23
CA ASN A 641 1.23 -23.70 6.17
C ASN A 641 2.45 -22.78 5.97
N GLY A 642 3.58 -23.08 6.62
CA GLY A 642 4.83 -22.33 6.43
C GLY A 642 5.45 -22.57 5.05
N SER A 643 6.38 -21.71 4.65
CA SER A 643 7.29 -21.93 3.52
C SER A 643 8.51 -22.73 3.96
N ASP A 644 9.20 -23.38 3.03
CA ASP A 644 10.46 -24.15 3.27
C ASP A 644 11.59 -23.41 2.55
N ASP A 645 11.91 -22.23 3.07
CA ASP A 645 12.82 -21.26 2.46
C ASP A 645 14.23 -21.34 3.06
N VAL A 646 14.39 -21.88 4.28
CA VAL A 646 15.66 -21.90 5.03
C VAL A 646 15.88 -23.19 5.82
N SER A 647 16.96 -23.89 5.50
CA SER A 647 17.36 -25.14 6.18
C SER A 647 18.69 -25.02 6.95
N LEU A 648 19.46 -23.95 6.71
CA LEU A 648 20.75 -23.70 7.35
C LEU A 648 20.64 -22.59 8.41
N TYR A 649 20.82 -22.95 9.68
CA TYR A 649 20.72 -22.03 10.83
C TYR A 649 22.09 -21.81 11.49
N GLY A 650 22.58 -20.57 11.52
CA GLY A 650 23.96 -20.21 11.91
C GLY A 650 24.28 -20.18 13.41
N CYS A 651 23.37 -20.58 14.30
CA CYS A 651 23.45 -20.28 15.73
C CYS A 651 24.51 -21.08 16.51
N ASP A 652 24.96 -22.23 16.00
CA ASP A 652 25.83 -23.17 16.75
C ASP A 652 27.16 -23.51 16.06
N GLY A 653 27.57 -22.75 15.03
CA GLY A 653 28.80 -23.06 14.27
C GLY A 653 28.73 -24.35 13.44
N ASN A 654 27.59 -25.04 13.45
CA ASN A 654 27.27 -26.14 12.53
C ASN A 654 26.60 -25.56 11.29
N ILE A 655 27.38 -25.26 10.26
CA ILE A 655 26.88 -24.58 9.06
C ILE A 655 26.19 -25.55 8.08
N TYR A 656 26.18 -26.87 8.34
CA TYR A 656 25.95 -27.84 7.26
C TYR A 656 25.20 -29.10 7.70
N ASN A 657 23.93 -29.02 8.12
CA ASN A 657 23.12 -30.24 8.37
C ASN A 657 21.79 -30.16 7.58
N VAL A 658 21.47 -31.22 6.82
CA VAL A 658 20.17 -31.40 6.12
C VAL A 658 19.01 -31.83 7.03
N GLU A 659 19.22 -31.85 8.35
CA GLU A 659 18.26 -32.43 9.30
C GLU A 659 17.12 -31.46 9.69
N ASN A 660 17.20 -30.20 9.24
CA ASN A 660 16.24 -29.14 9.56
C ASN A 660 15.35 -28.77 8.37
N ASN A 661 14.89 -29.78 7.63
CA ASN A 661 13.96 -29.59 6.50
C ASN A 661 12.51 -29.41 6.97
N GLY A 662 11.81 -28.45 6.37
CA GLY A 662 10.36 -28.37 6.35
C GLY A 662 9.82 -27.01 6.78
N PRO A 663 8.51 -26.80 6.64
CA PRO A 663 7.89 -25.49 6.78
C PRO A 663 8.29 -24.69 8.02
N GLU A 664 8.79 -23.48 7.81
CA GLU A 664 9.14 -22.52 8.85
C GLU A 664 7.92 -21.74 9.35
N VAL A 665 7.88 -21.49 10.65
CA VAL A 665 7.03 -20.45 11.25
C VAL A 665 7.92 -19.62 12.14
N VAL A 666 8.07 -18.35 11.79
CA VAL A 666 8.85 -17.40 12.57
C VAL A 666 8.00 -16.86 13.71
N HIS A 667 8.57 -16.78 14.89
CA HIS A 667 7.96 -16.18 16.06
C HIS A 667 8.79 -14.96 16.49
N THR A 668 8.11 -13.90 16.94
CA THR A 668 8.77 -12.70 17.46
C THR A 668 8.31 -12.40 18.88
N PHE A 669 9.22 -11.93 19.74
CA PHE A 669 8.89 -11.43 21.07
C PHE A 669 9.94 -10.41 21.51
N THR A 670 9.51 -9.49 22.37
CA THR A 670 10.40 -8.49 22.97
C THR A 670 10.57 -8.79 24.44
N THR A 671 11.82 -8.91 24.89
CA THR A 671 12.14 -9.01 26.32
C THR A 671 12.10 -7.63 26.96
N THR A 672 11.29 -7.44 28.00
CA THR A 672 11.17 -6.16 28.72
C THR A 672 12.05 -6.08 29.98
N GLU A 673 12.71 -7.18 30.33
CA GLU A 673 13.59 -7.30 31.49
C GLU A 673 14.87 -8.03 31.06
N ALA A 674 15.99 -7.67 31.68
CA ALA A 674 17.33 -8.19 31.37
C ALA A 674 17.66 -9.49 32.08
#